data_AF-A0A182EGF8-F1
#
_entry.id   AF-A0A182EGF8-F1
#
_cell.length_a   1.000
_cell.length_b   1.000
_cell.length_c   1.000
_cell.angle_alpha   90.00
_cell.angle_beta   90.00
_cell.angle_gamma   90.00
#
_symmetry.space_group_name_H-M   'P 1'
#
loop_
_entity.id
_entity.type
_entity.pdbx_description
1 polymer ?
#
loop_
_entity_poly.entity_id
_entity_poly.type
_entity_poly.pdbx_seq_one_letter_code
_entity_poly.pdbx_strand_id
1 'polypeptide(L)'
;MAECIFKIHVSREFCPTLQDPLHGVQACESWGPQLRYKACSIECENGYEFSIEPPVFYTCSSDGQWRPRPANAYTFRYPQCTKAHPAIRVAEISINYPTVSICNLAGRNTLAEKLAQRIELLNSKWNFYSTSNVSDHSTFNISVQCFAGNEETTVTPTDTTVRLRRETQNFFNVKVSIPITNDILENRKTGQRAKVSDVLQNEILLEDIFSLEQVIPNGRPDLNSFELKEQHICEMGTVNVRNLCVPCAPGSFYDSTTRTCKLCMIDEYQPRAAQSSCLPCPRGYITTAPGSALLTDCKNVCEAGSMFNISSGSCEPCGFGFYQSVSGAFNCIPCGVGKTTLKETSTAEDECRDECPDGEHLTQAGVCLPCPQGTYRTRGVHKSCVDCPPGTTTEGTASVRRMQCNTPKCSAGQFLVTTTKQCQFCPRGTFQNEEIQTVCKLCPSDHTTAAQGATQASQCYSTNQCATGEDNCSWHAVCIDLPDDNDIPSYQCKCKPGYKGNGTHCQDACNNFCLNDGTCKKNPIGYVECICKENFSGDRCEVRFQARTQKVALITAGIGGVVTILVIIVVIIWMISYRFNRVEDSSEPEKCPVEENTHTNFLYGRVPSEQPRPIGYYYEDDDEYDMKTMFVGEEEKEMAERIRHAQAHMYTPSNNRLD
;
A
#
# COMPACT_ATOMS: atom_id res chain seq x y z
N MET A 1 29.48 10.92 -4.33
CA MET A 1 29.34 9.48 -4.09
C MET A 1 27.87 9.12 -4.22
N ALA A 2 27.48 8.55 -5.36
CA ALA A 2 26.13 8.04 -5.57
C ALA A 2 26.07 6.63 -4.97
N GLU A 3 25.07 6.37 -4.12
CA GLU A 3 24.87 5.09 -3.47
C GLU A 3 23.61 4.47 -4.06
N CYS A 4 23.76 3.41 -4.85
CA CYS A 4 22.63 2.66 -5.40
C CYS A 4 22.26 1.54 -4.43
N ILE A 5 21.02 1.56 -3.92
CA ILE A 5 20.48 0.51 -3.07
C ILE A 5 19.66 -0.43 -3.94
N PHE A 6 20.13 -1.67 -4.11
CA PHE A 6 19.38 -2.73 -4.77
C PHE A 6 18.84 -3.71 -3.72
N LYS A 7 17.56 -4.05 -3.81
CA LYS A 7 17.01 -5.20 -3.08
C LYS A 7 17.25 -6.46 -3.92
N ILE A 8 18.21 -7.27 -3.50
CA ILE A 8 18.52 -8.54 -4.15
C ILE A 8 17.63 -9.62 -3.54
N HIS A 9 16.67 -10.12 -4.30
CA HIS A 9 15.90 -11.30 -3.95
C HIS A 9 16.66 -12.55 -4.41
N VAL A 10 17.30 -13.24 -3.47
CA VAL A 10 18.00 -14.50 -3.73
C VAL A 10 16.98 -15.64 -3.54
N SER A 11 16.44 -16.17 -4.63
CA SER A 11 15.67 -17.42 -4.59
C SER A 11 16.61 -18.62 -4.80
N ARG A 12 16.36 -19.73 -4.08
CA ARG A 12 17.15 -20.97 -4.23
C ARG A 12 16.99 -21.60 -5.61
N GLU A 13 15.79 -21.47 -6.18
CA GLU A 13 15.48 -21.83 -7.55
C GLU A 13 14.68 -20.70 -8.18
N PHE A 14 14.99 -20.43 -9.44
CA PHE A 14 14.40 -19.32 -10.17
C PHE A 14 13.00 -19.66 -10.71
N CYS A 15 12.81 -20.92 -11.08
CA CYS A 15 11.54 -21.48 -11.53
C CYS A 15 11.05 -22.51 -10.50
N PRO A 16 9.84 -22.35 -9.93
CA PRO A 16 9.31 -23.31 -8.96
C PRO A 16 9.11 -24.67 -9.62
N THR A 17 9.53 -25.74 -8.95
CA THR A 17 9.29 -27.12 -9.40
C THR A 17 7.80 -27.42 -9.38
N LEU A 18 7.26 -27.90 -10.50
CA LEU A 18 5.87 -28.30 -10.63
C LEU A 18 5.70 -29.77 -10.29
N GLN A 19 4.54 -30.13 -9.76
CA GLN A 19 4.17 -31.52 -9.55
C GLN A 19 3.74 -32.16 -10.87
N ASP A 20 4.06 -33.44 -11.03
CA ASP A 20 3.63 -34.24 -12.18
C ASP A 20 2.09 -34.30 -12.26
N PRO A 21 1.51 -34.34 -13.47
CA PRO A 21 0.08 -34.55 -13.64
C PRO A 21 -0.33 -35.93 -13.09
N LEU A 22 -1.55 -36.04 -12.54
CA LEU A 22 -2.09 -37.32 -12.08
C LEU A 22 -2.16 -38.31 -13.27
N HIS A 23 -1.55 -39.49 -13.11
CA HIS A 23 -1.40 -40.50 -14.16
C HIS A 23 -0.65 -39.99 -15.40
N GLY A 24 0.31 -39.10 -15.20
CA GLY A 24 1.23 -38.66 -16.24
C GLY A 24 2.59 -38.30 -15.67
N VAL A 25 3.49 -37.95 -16.58
CA VAL A 25 4.89 -37.63 -16.31
C VAL A 25 5.24 -36.32 -16.99
N GLN A 26 6.19 -35.58 -16.41
CA GLN A 26 6.78 -34.40 -17.05
C GLN A 26 8.24 -34.68 -17.43
N ALA A 27 8.66 -34.15 -18.58
CA ALA A 27 10.05 -34.16 -19.01
C ALA A 27 10.52 -32.70 -19.15
N CYS A 28 11.50 -32.30 -18.33
CA CYS A 28 11.95 -30.92 -18.24
C CYS A 28 13.42 -30.77 -18.64
N GLU A 29 13.71 -29.77 -19.48
CA GLU A 29 15.06 -29.34 -19.82
C GLU A 29 15.31 -27.91 -19.35
N SER A 30 16.53 -27.64 -18.87
CA SER A 30 16.95 -26.30 -18.47
C SER A 30 17.84 -25.68 -19.55
N TRP A 31 17.62 -24.42 -19.88
CA TRP A 31 18.31 -23.73 -20.97
C TRP A 31 18.69 -22.28 -20.61
N GLY A 32 19.50 -21.66 -21.48
CA GLY A 32 19.94 -20.27 -21.35
C GLY A 32 21.07 -20.03 -20.33
N PRO A 33 21.52 -18.77 -20.17
CA PRO A 33 22.63 -18.41 -19.29
C PRO A 33 22.33 -18.80 -17.84
N GLN A 34 23.26 -19.54 -17.23
CA GLN A 34 23.14 -20.09 -15.87
C GLN A 34 21.95 -21.04 -15.64
N LEU A 35 21.40 -21.69 -16.69
CA LEU A 35 20.29 -22.65 -16.59
C LEU A 35 19.03 -22.06 -15.91
N ARG A 36 18.80 -20.75 -16.08
CA ARG A 36 17.70 -20.03 -15.44
C ARG A 36 16.33 -20.26 -16.10
N TYR A 37 16.31 -20.70 -17.35
CA TYR A 37 15.07 -20.98 -18.06
C TYR A 37 14.78 -22.48 -17.99
N LYS A 38 13.51 -22.84 -17.81
CA LYS A 38 13.06 -24.24 -17.85
C LYS A 38 11.99 -24.41 -18.91
N ALA A 39 12.05 -25.49 -19.67
CA ALA A 39 11.02 -25.93 -20.59
C ALA A 39 10.61 -27.36 -20.22
N CYS A 40 9.31 -27.63 -20.10
CA CYS A 40 8.79 -28.95 -19.76
C CYS A 40 7.72 -29.38 -20.75
N SER A 41 7.76 -30.63 -21.20
CA SER A 41 6.66 -31.33 -21.86
C SER A 41 5.99 -32.28 -20.87
N ILE A 42 4.72 -32.61 -21.12
CA ILE A 42 3.95 -33.54 -20.29
C ILE A 42 3.35 -34.65 -21.16
N GLU A 43 3.23 -35.83 -20.59
CA GLU A 43 2.68 -37.02 -21.25
C GLU A 43 1.86 -37.84 -20.25
N CYS A 44 0.78 -38.48 -20.70
CA CYS A 44 -0.01 -39.39 -19.88
C CYS A 44 0.56 -40.81 -19.91
N GLU A 45 0.32 -41.57 -18.85
CA GLU A 45 0.61 -43.01 -18.82
C GLU A 45 -0.26 -43.78 -19.84
N ASN A 46 0.18 -44.98 -20.23
CA ASN A 46 -0.56 -45.83 -21.17
C ASN A 46 -2.00 -46.09 -20.70
N GLY A 47 -2.97 -45.84 -21.58
CA GLY A 47 -4.41 -45.98 -21.29
C GLY A 47 -5.05 -44.75 -20.63
N TYR A 48 -4.28 -43.68 -20.43
CA TYR A 48 -4.75 -42.38 -19.98
C TYR A 48 -4.51 -41.33 -21.06
N GLU A 49 -5.35 -40.29 -21.09
CA GLU A 49 -5.23 -39.19 -22.05
C GLU A 49 -5.73 -37.90 -21.40
N PHE A 50 -5.33 -36.76 -21.95
CA PHE A 50 -5.78 -35.45 -21.47
C PHE A 50 -7.18 -35.11 -22.02
N SER A 51 -8.09 -34.69 -21.15
CA SER A 51 -9.42 -34.22 -21.57
C SER A 51 -9.42 -32.82 -22.19
N ILE A 52 -8.35 -32.06 -21.98
CA ILE A 52 -8.11 -30.75 -22.58
C ILE A 52 -6.73 -30.83 -23.22
N GLU A 53 -6.64 -30.54 -24.52
CA GLU A 53 -5.38 -30.65 -25.25
C GLU A 53 -4.32 -29.71 -24.67
N PRO A 54 -3.18 -30.24 -24.16
CA PRO A 54 -2.12 -29.42 -23.61
C PRO A 54 -1.28 -28.76 -24.72
N PRO A 55 -0.65 -27.60 -24.44
CA PRO A 55 0.41 -27.08 -25.27
C PRO A 55 1.60 -28.05 -25.32
N VAL A 56 2.36 -27.98 -26.42
CA VAL A 56 3.53 -28.85 -26.67
C VAL A 56 4.60 -28.69 -25.59
N PHE A 57 4.82 -27.46 -25.11
CA PHE A 57 5.78 -27.16 -24.06
C PHE A 57 5.28 -26.06 -23.13
N TYR A 58 5.68 -26.16 -21.87
CA TYR A 58 5.50 -25.14 -20.84
C TYR A 58 6.86 -24.53 -20.51
N THR A 59 6.92 -23.21 -20.45
CA THR A 59 8.19 -22.49 -20.22
C THR A 59 8.11 -21.63 -18.98
N CYS A 60 9.21 -21.56 -18.25
CA CYS A 60 9.43 -20.62 -17.16
C CYS A 60 10.60 -19.70 -17.50
N SER A 61 10.35 -18.40 -17.41
CA SER A 61 11.23 -17.31 -17.86
C SER A 61 11.85 -16.53 -16.70
N SER A 62 12.51 -15.41 -17.02
CA SER A 62 13.20 -14.51 -16.10
C SER A 62 12.38 -13.99 -14.90
N ASP A 63 11.08 -14.19 -14.93
CA ASP A 63 10.12 -13.77 -13.91
C ASP A 63 9.69 -14.91 -12.98
N GLY A 64 10.21 -16.13 -13.18
CA GLY A 64 9.85 -17.31 -12.39
C GLY A 64 8.43 -17.82 -12.63
N GLN A 65 7.76 -17.34 -13.70
CA GLN A 65 6.37 -17.70 -14.00
C GLN A 65 6.27 -18.69 -15.16
N TRP A 66 5.56 -19.79 -14.93
CA TRP A 66 5.21 -20.78 -15.95
C TRP A 66 4.16 -20.25 -16.92
N ARG A 67 4.34 -20.54 -18.22
CA ARG A 67 3.47 -20.19 -19.35
C ARG A 67 3.29 -21.40 -20.28
N PRO A 68 2.16 -21.52 -21.00
CA PRO A 68 1.00 -20.62 -20.99
C PRO A 68 0.21 -20.73 -19.68
N ARG A 69 -0.19 -19.58 -19.13
CA ARG A 69 -0.89 -19.47 -17.85
C ARG A 69 -2.33 -19.01 -18.09
N PRO A 70 -3.34 -19.62 -17.44
CA PRO A 70 -4.70 -19.08 -17.46
C PRO A 70 -4.74 -17.66 -16.88
N ALA A 71 -5.61 -16.80 -17.41
CA ALA A 71 -5.81 -15.46 -16.87
C ALA A 71 -6.16 -15.54 -15.37
N ASN A 72 -5.56 -14.67 -14.56
CA ASN A 72 -5.77 -14.59 -13.10
C ASN A 72 -5.33 -15.83 -12.28
N ALA A 73 -4.57 -16.77 -12.84
CA ALA A 73 -4.03 -17.89 -12.08
C ALA A 73 -2.83 -17.45 -11.23
N TYR A 74 -2.90 -17.59 -9.90
CA TYR A 74 -1.75 -17.42 -9.02
C TYR A 74 -0.84 -18.64 -9.03
N THR A 75 -1.43 -19.83 -8.81
CA THR A 75 -0.77 -21.12 -8.89
C THR A 75 -0.91 -21.72 -10.28
N PHE A 76 0.18 -22.21 -10.85
CA PHE A 76 0.14 -22.98 -12.09
C PHE A 76 -0.02 -24.48 -11.78
N ARG A 77 -0.85 -25.19 -12.56
CA ARG A 77 -1.01 -26.65 -12.50
C ARG A 77 -1.11 -27.20 -13.92
N TYR A 78 -0.51 -28.36 -14.15
CA TYR A 78 -0.71 -29.10 -15.39
C TYR A 78 -2.16 -29.61 -15.51
N PRO A 79 -2.68 -29.80 -16.72
CA PRO A 79 -3.88 -30.59 -16.92
C PRO A 79 -3.65 -32.01 -16.41
N GLN A 80 -4.71 -32.63 -15.90
CA GLN A 80 -4.64 -33.96 -15.29
C GLN A 80 -5.09 -35.01 -16.31
N CYS A 81 -4.49 -36.21 -16.27
CA CYS A 81 -4.87 -37.32 -17.15
C CYS A 81 -6.03 -38.12 -16.53
N THR A 82 -6.94 -38.61 -17.37
CA THR A 82 -8.01 -39.53 -16.96
C THR A 82 -7.98 -40.79 -17.81
N LYS A 83 -8.52 -41.88 -17.26
CA LYS A 83 -8.55 -43.17 -17.93
C LYS A 83 -9.45 -43.07 -19.17
N ALA A 84 -8.88 -43.38 -20.34
CA ALA A 84 -9.56 -43.26 -21.62
C ALA A 84 -10.21 -44.59 -22.02
N HIS A 85 -11.33 -44.51 -22.75
CA HIS A 85 -12.03 -45.66 -23.31
C HIS A 85 -12.30 -45.46 -24.81
N PRO A 86 -12.41 -46.53 -25.62
CA PRO A 86 -12.70 -46.40 -27.05
C PRO A 86 -14.03 -45.67 -27.30
N ALA A 87 -14.04 -44.71 -28.24
CA ALA A 87 -15.25 -44.00 -28.59
C ALA A 87 -16.21 -44.84 -29.44
N ILE A 88 -17.51 -44.57 -29.29
CA ILE A 88 -18.53 -45.22 -30.10
C ILE A 88 -18.49 -44.60 -31.49
N ARG A 89 -18.18 -45.42 -32.50
CA ARG A 89 -18.19 -45.01 -33.91
C ARG A 89 -19.62 -44.94 -34.40
N VAL A 90 -20.00 -43.83 -35.02
CA VAL A 90 -21.35 -43.61 -35.55
C VAL A 90 -21.25 -43.10 -36.98
N ALA A 91 -21.90 -43.79 -37.93
CA ALA A 91 -22.15 -43.26 -39.26
C ALA A 91 -23.38 -42.34 -39.21
N GLU A 92 -23.19 -41.05 -39.42
CA GLU A 92 -24.26 -40.08 -39.62
C GLU A 92 -24.52 -39.93 -41.12
N ILE A 93 -25.74 -40.26 -41.53
CA ILE A 93 -26.23 -40.08 -42.90
C ILE A 93 -27.24 -38.95 -42.88
N SER A 94 -27.01 -37.91 -43.68
CA SER A 94 -27.97 -36.83 -43.92
C SER A 94 -28.45 -36.89 -45.35
N ILE A 95 -29.77 -36.87 -45.58
CA ILE A 95 -30.36 -36.84 -46.91
C ILE A 95 -31.71 -36.11 -46.89
N ASN A 96 -32.01 -35.35 -47.92
CA ASN A 96 -33.27 -34.62 -48.04
C ASN A 96 -34.28 -35.40 -48.89
N TYR A 97 -35.54 -35.36 -48.47
CA TYR A 97 -36.69 -35.86 -49.23
C TYR A 97 -37.56 -34.66 -49.63
N PRO A 98 -37.57 -34.25 -50.90
CA PRO A 98 -38.45 -33.18 -51.37
C PRO A 98 -39.92 -33.63 -51.25
N THR A 99 -40.77 -32.80 -50.64
CA THR A 99 -42.20 -33.07 -50.50
C THR A 99 -43.03 -32.07 -51.30
N VAL A 100 -44.15 -32.53 -51.86
CA VAL A 100 -45.14 -31.65 -52.51
C VAL A 100 -46.39 -31.42 -51.65
N SER A 101 -46.55 -32.05 -50.47
CA SER A 101 -47.71 -31.75 -49.62
C SER A 101 -47.55 -32.17 -48.15
N ILE A 102 -47.66 -31.15 -47.29
CA ILE A 102 -47.92 -31.17 -45.84
C ILE A 102 -46.87 -31.87 -44.94
N CYS A 103 -46.09 -31.02 -44.27
CA CYS A 103 -45.27 -31.34 -43.12
C CYS A 103 -46.09 -31.75 -41.89
N ASN A 104 -46.48 -33.02 -41.78
CA ASN A 104 -47.28 -33.52 -40.64
C ASN A 104 -46.48 -34.51 -39.76
N LEU A 105 -46.91 -34.65 -38.49
CA LEU A 105 -46.30 -35.61 -37.55
C LEU A 105 -46.41 -37.05 -38.06
N ALA A 106 -47.53 -37.40 -38.71
CA ALA A 106 -47.75 -38.72 -39.29
C ALA A 106 -46.74 -39.05 -40.41
N GLY A 107 -46.44 -38.09 -41.29
CA GLY A 107 -45.46 -38.24 -42.37
C GLY A 107 -44.04 -38.38 -41.84
N ARG A 108 -43.67 -37.62 -40.81
CA ARG A 108 -42.38 -37.79 -40.11
C ARG A 108 -42.21 -39.20 -39.55
N ASN A 109 -43.23 -39.69 -38.83
CA ASN A 109 -43.20 -41.02 -38.24
C ASN A 109 -43.18 -42.13 -39.29
N THR A 110 -43.98 -41.97 -40.36
CA THR A 110 -44.04 -42.95 -41.46
C THR A 110 -42.71 -43.04 -42.21
N LEU A 111 -42.09 -41.88 -42.50
CA LEU A 111 -40.78 -41.83 -43.15
C LEU A 111 -39.70 -42.48 -42.28
N ALA A 112 -39.68 -42.16 -40.99
CA ALA A 112 -38.75 -42.77 -40.03
C ALA A 112 -38.93 -44.30 -39.94
N GLU A 113 -40.17 -44.78 -39.85
CA GLU A 113 -40.48 -46.22 -39.77
C GLU A 113 -40.06 -46.98 -41.04
N LYS A 114 -40.33 -46.42 -42.22
CA LYS A 114 -39.95 -47.07 -43.49
C LYS A 114 -38.44 -47.06 -43.72
N LEU A 115 -37.75 -46.00 -43.32
CA LEU A 115 -36.29 -45.97 -43.33
C LEU A 115 -35.69 -46.97 -42.35
N ALA A 116 -36.29 -47.12 -41.16
CA ALA A 116 -35.87 -48.13 -40.19
C ALA A 116 -35.91 -49.54 -40.80
N GLN A 117 -37.01 -49.89 -41.49
CA GLN A 117 -37.15 -51.18 -42.18
C GLN A 117 -36.07 -51.41 -43.25
N ARG A 118 -35.67 -50.36 -43.98
CA ARG A 118 -34.59 -50.44 -44.99
C ARG A 118 -33.21 -50.63 -44.35
N ILE A 119 -32.94 -49.95 -43.24
CA ILE A 119 -31.67 -50.07 -42.50
C ILE A 119 -31.55 -51.44 -41.84
N GLU A 120 -32.64 -52.00 -41.31
CA GLU A 120 -32.68 -53.37 -40.80
C GLU A 120 -32.40 -54.40 -41.89
N LEU A 121 -32.97 -54.22 -43.08
CA LEU A 121 -32.68 -55.08 -44.23
C LEU A 121 -31.19 -55.02 -44.61
N LEU A 122 -30.61 -53.81 -44.63
CA LEU A 122 -29.19 -53.64 -44.88
C LEU A 122 -28.35 -54.34 -43.80
N ASN A 123 -28.73 -54.21 -42.52
CA ASN A 123 -28.02 -54.85 -41.42
C ASN A 123 -28.11 -56.38 -41.49
N SER A 124 -29.23 -56.92 -41.97
CA SER A 124 -29.36 -58.36 -42.21
C SER A 124 -28.38 -58.89 -43.27
N LYS A 125 -27.97 -58.04 -44.23
CA LYS A 125 -27.06 -58.37 -45.34
C LYS A 125 -25.58 -58.24 -44.93
N TRP A 126 -25.24 -57.20 -44.18
CA TRP A 126 -23.84 -56.80 -43.91
C TRP A 126 -23.42 -56.82 -42.43
N ASN A 127 -24.37 -56.93 -41.48
CA ASN A 127 -24.13 -57.02 -40.03
C ASN A 127 -23.18 -55.93 -39.49
N PHE A 128 -23.50 -54.67 -39.75
CA PHE A 128 -22.66 -53.51 -39.36
C PHE A 128 -22.91 -53.00 -37.95
N TYR A 129 -24.06 -53.32 -37.33
CA TYR A 129 -24.32 -53.05 -35.92
C TYR A 129 -24.89 -54.28 -35.20
N SER A 130 -24.55 -54.44 -33.92
CA SER A 130 -25.03 -55.54 -33.09
C SER A 130 -26.44 -55.27 -32.54
N THR A 131 -27.33 -56.25 -32.68
CA THR A 131 -28.69 -56.23 -32.09
C THR A 131 -28.75 -56.87 -30.70
N SER A 132 -27.63 -57.37 -30.17
CA SER A 132 -27.58 -58.09 -28.89
C SER A 132 -27.27 -57.15 -27.72
N ASN A 133 -28.28 -56.41 -27.25
CA ASN A 133 -28.59 -56.21 -25.83
C ASN A 133 -29.73 -55.19 -25.71
N VAL A 134 -30.88 -55.68 -25.27
CA VAL A 134 -32.05 -54.89 -24.89
C VAL A 134 -31.74 -54.20 -23.56
N SER A 135 -30.90 -53.17 -23.62
CA SER A 135 -30.75 -52.10 -22.62
C SER A 135 -30.05 -50.91 -23.29
N ASP A 136 -30.86 -49.96 -23.73
CA ASP A 136 -30.62 -48.53 -23.91
C ASP A 136 -29.86 -47.90 -25.10
N HIS A 137 -28.93 -48.51 -25.85
CA HIS A 137 -28.24 -47.73 -26.91
C HIS A 137 -27.85 -48.46 -28.21
N SER A 138 -28.34 -49.67 -28.48
CA SER A 138 -27.96 -50.47 -29.66
C SER A 138 -28.90 -50.32 -30.87
N THR A 139 -29.79 -49.33 -30.88
CA THR A 139 -30.67 -49.03 -32.02
C THR A 139 -30.18 -47.77 -32.71
N PHE A 140 -30.12 -47.80 -34.04
CA PHE A 140 -29.86 -46.60 -34.85
C PHE A 140 -30.96 -45.56 -34.59
N ASN A 141 -30.59 -44.28 -34.62
CA ASN A 141 -31.54 -43.18 -34.42
C ASN A 141 -31.88 -42.54 -35.78
N ILE A 142 -33.18 -42.31 -36.03
CA ILE A 142 -33.64 -41.59 -37.22
C ILE A 142 -34.36 -40.33 -36.74
N SER A 143 -33.78 -39.18 -37.06
CA SER A 143 -34.44 -37.89 -36.85
C SER A 143 -34.92 -37.32 -38.18
N VAL A 144 -36.20 -36.97 -38.23
CA VAL A 144 -36.83 -36.36 -39.40
C VAL A 144 -37.23 -34.94 -39.05
N GLN A 145 -36.47 -33.98 -39.54
CA GLN A 145 -36.78 -32.56 -39.44
C GLN A 145 -37.46 -32.11 -40.73
N CYS A 146 -38.31 -31.10 -40.61
CA CYS A 146 -39.11 -30.64 -41.72
C CYS A 146 -38.92 -29.15 -41.87
N PHE A 147 -38.54 -28.71 -43.05
CA PHE A 147 -38.35 -27.31 -43.37
C PHE A 147 -39.48 -26.88 -44.29
N ALA A 148 -40.43 -26.13 -43.71
CA ALA A 148 -41.45 -25.42 -44.46
C ALA A 148 -40.91 -24.04 -44.85
N GLY A 149 -41.19 -23.55 -46.04
CA GLY A 149 -40.59 -22.32 -46.60
C GLY A 149 -40.85 -20.98 -45.87
N ASN A 150 -41.26 -20.98 -44.60
CA ASN A 150 -41.54 -19.79 -43.78
C ASN A 150 -40.92 -19.86 -42.36
N GLU A 151 -39.62 -20.13 -42.24
CA GLU A 151 -38.87 -19.79 -41.01
C GLU A 151 -37.83 -18.71 -41.33
N GLU A 152 -38.11 -17.48 -40.87
CA GLU A 152 -37.17 -16.37 -40.84
C GLU A 152 -35.95 -16.78 -40.01
N THR A 153 -34.87 -17.13 -40.70
CA THR A 153 -33.55 -17.10 -40.08
C THR A 153 -33.19 -15.63 -39.95
N THR A 154 -33.15 -15.14 -38.72
CA THR A 154 -32.63 -13.81 -38.39
C THR A 154 -31.14 -13.76 -38.72
N VAL A 155 -30.83 -13.49 -39.98
CA VAL A 155 -29.48 -13.13 -40.43
C VAL A 155 -29.48 -11.64 -40.73
N THR A 156 -28.71 -10.90 -39.95
CA THR A 156 -28.41 -9.47 -40.09
C THR A 156 -27.95 -9.14 -41.52
N PRO A 157 -28.43 -8.04 -42.13
CA PRO A 157 -28.11 -7.73 -43.52
C PRO A 157 -26.82 -6.92 -43.63
N THR A 158 -25.81 -7.49 -44.28
CA THR A 158 -24.77 -6.70 -44.94
C THR A 158 -24.49 -7.27 -46.33
N ASP A 159 -24.75 -6.41 -47.32
CA ASP A 159 -24.29 -6.39 -48.72
C ASP A 159 -24.90 -7.30 -49.81
N THR A 160 -25.66 -6.59 -50.67
CA THR A 160 -25.75 -6.63 -52.15
C THR A 160 -26.01 -7.94 -52.93
N THR A 161 -27.23 -7.96 -53.50
CA THR A 161 -27.60 -8.34 -54.88
C THR A 161 -27.32 -9.75 -55.40
N VAL A 162 -28.30 -10.67 -55.23
CA VAL A 162 -28.82 -11.53 -56.32
C VAL A 162 -30.30 -11.86 -56.00
N ARG A 163 -31.25 -11.43 -56.85
CA ARG A 163 -32.65 -11.92 -56.79
C ARG A 163 -32.69 -13.32 -57.42
N LEU A 164 -32.43 -14.35 -56.61
CA LEU A 164 -32.76 -15.74 -56.95
C LEU A 164 -34.24 -16.00 -56.67
N ARG A 165 -34.98 -16.38 -57.71
CA ARG A 165 -36.36 -16.85 -57.67
C ARG A 165 -36.45 -18.06 -56.72
N ARG A 166 -36.93 -17.86 -55.50
CA ARG A 166 -37.17 -18.93 -54.50
C ARG A 166 -38.37 -19.78 -54.94
N GLU A 167 -38.12 -20.99 -55.45
CA GLU A 167 -39.12 -22.05 -55.41
C GLU A 167 -39.18 -22.60 -53.98
N THR A 168 -40.25 -22.24 -53.27
CA THR A 168 -40.53 -22.72 -51.91
C THR A 168 -41.00 -24.16 -51.97
N GLN A 169 -40.08 -25.13 -52.08
CA GLN A 169 -40.38 -26.55 -51.93
C GLN A 169 -40.14 -26.97 -50.48
N ASN A 170 -41.15 -27.55 -49.84
CA ASN A 170 -41.01 -28.11 -48.49
C ASN A 170 -40.22 -29.42 -48.60
N PHE A 171 -39.24 -29.65 -47.75
CA PHE A 171 -38.48 -30.91 -47.74
C PHE A 171 -38.32 -31.45 -46.33
N PHE A 172 -38.23 -32.77 -46.22
CA PHE A 172 -37.80 -33.43 -44.98
C PHE A 172 -36.28 -33.57 -45.02
N ASN A 173 -35.60 -33.05 -44.01
CA ASN A 173 -34.21 -33.39 -43.73
C ASN A 173 -34.19 -34.61 -42.82
N VAL A 174 -33.67 -35.71 -43.33
CA VAL A 174 -33.53 -36.96 -42.60
C VAL A 174 -32.09 -37.10 -42.16
N LYS A 175 -31.88 -37.28 -40.86
CA LYS A 175 -30.58 -37.67 -40.30
C LYS A 175 -30.69 -39.03 -39.63
N VAL A 176 -29.88 -39.97 -40.10
CA VAL A 176 -29.77 -41.32 -39.56
C VAL A 176 -28.43 -41.46 -38.88
N SER A 177 -28.41 -41.88 -37.61
CA SER A 177 -27.19 -42.13 -36.84
C SER A 177 -27.09 -43.61 -36.52
N ILE A 178 -26.13 -44.29 -37.12
CA ILE A 178 -25.95 -45.76 -37.02
C ILE A 178 -24.67 -46.06 -36.23
N PRO A 179 -24.73 -46.74 -35.06
CA PRO A 179 -23.54 -47.17 -34.34
C PRO A 179 -22.84 -48.30 -35.11
N ILE A 180 -21.54 -48.16 -35.37
CA ILE A 180 -20.74 -49.11 -36.15
C ILE A 180 -19.94 -49.99 -35.19
N THR A 181 -20.04 -51.31 -35.35
CA THR A 181 -19.28 -52.27 -34.55
C THR A 181 -17.96 -52.71 -35.20
N ASN A 182 -17.98 -52.93 -36.52
CA ASN A 182 -16.84 -53.41 -37.29
C ASN A 182 -16.55 -52.46 -38.46
N ASP A 183 -15.29 -52.11 -38.70
CA ASP A 183 -14.90 -51.22 -39.82
C ASP A 183 -14.97 -51.91 -41.19
N ILE A 184 -14.67 -53.21 -41.21
CA ILE A 184 -14.68 -54.04 -42.40
C ILE A 184 -15.88 -54.98 -42.26
N LEU A 185 -16.80 -54.88 -43.22
CA LEU A 185 -18.00 -55.70 -43.28
C LEU A 185 -17.80 -56.82 -44.29
N GLU A 186 -18.35 -57.99 -43.99
CA GLU A 186 -18.40 -59.13 -44.89
C GLU A 186 -19.84 -59.39 -45.30
N ASN A 187 -20.10 -59.37 -46.60
CA ASN A 187 -21.43 -59.63 -47.14
C ASN A 187 -21.81 -61.10 -46.91
N ARG A 188 -22.94 -61.36 -46.25
CA ARG A 188 -23.37 -62.74 -45.93
C ARG A 188 -23.67 -63.60 -47.17
N LYS A 189 -23.97 -63.00 -48.31
CA LYS A 189 -24.34 -63.72 -49.55
C LYS A 189 -23.17 -63.89 -50.52
N THR A 190 -22.29 -62.90 -50.60
CA THR A 190 -21.22 -62.88 -51.62
C THR A 190 -19.82 -63.09 -51.05
N GLY A 191 -19.64 -63.03 -49.72
CA GLY A 191 -18.33 -63.10 -49.07
C GLY A 191 -17.43 -61.88 -49.35
N GLN A 192 -17.96 -60.85 -50.01
CA GLN A 192 -17.21 -59.64 -50.34
C GLN A 192 -16.93 -58.83 -49.08
N ARG A 193 -15.67 -58.41 -48.92
CA ARG A 193 -15.24 -57.54 -47.82
C ARG A 193 -15.10 -56.10 -48.31
N ALA A 194 -15.70 -55.16 -47.59
CA ALA A 194 -15.65 -53.74 -47.91
C ALA A 194 -15.72 -52.90 -46.62
N LYS A 195 -15.23 -51.66 -46.66
CA LYS A 195 -15.37 -50.72 -45.53
C LYS A 195 -16.83 -50.32 -45.35
N VAL A 196 -17.23 -50.02 -44.11
CA VAL A 196 -18.60 -49.59 -43.79
C VAL A 196 -19.01 -48.37 -44.61
N SER A 197 -18.14 -47.37 -44.74
CA SER A 197 -18.41 -46.16 -45.52
C SER A 197 -18.69 -46.47 -47.00
N ASP A 198 -17.87 -47.33 -47.60
CA ASP A 198 -18.04 -47.75 -49.00
C ASP A 198 -19.33 -48.55 -49.19
N VAL A 199 -19.66 -49.44 -48.24
CA VAL A 199 -20.91 -50.22 -48.26
C VAL A 199 -22.13 -49.31 -48.17
N LEU A 200 -22.15 -48.39 -47.20
CA LEU A 200 -23.25 -47.45 -47.04
C LEU A 200 -23.40 -46.55 -48.27
N GLN A 201 -22.30 -46.03 -48.80
CA GLN A 201 -22.34 -45.17 -49.99
C GLN A 201 -22.81 -45.92 -51.23
N ASN A 202 -22.30 -47.12 -51.49
CA ASN A 202 -22.69 -47.92 -52.66
C ASN A 202 -24.15 -48.37 -52.56
N GLU A 203 -24.59 -48.86 -51.40
CA GLU A 203 -25.95 -49.38 -51.24
C GLU A 203 -27.01 -48.25 -51.22
N ILE A 204 -26.64 -47.03 -50.79
CA ILE A 204 -27.55 -45.87 -50.82
C ILE A 204 -27.59 -45.22 -52.21
N LEU A 205 -26.45 -45.06 -52.89
CA LEU A 205 -26.38 -44.33 -54.16
C LEU A 205 -26.60 -45.21 -55.41
N LEU A 206 -26.14 -46.47 -55.40
CA LEU A 206 -26.20 -47.35 -56.58
C LEU A 206 -27.39 -48.32 -56.53
N GLU A 207 -27.69 -48.85 -55.34
CA GLU A 207 -28.80 -49.81 -55.13
C GLU A 207 -30.10 -49.11 -54.67
N ASP A 208 -30.07 -47.79 -54.51
CA ASP A 208 -31.22 -46.92 -54.20
C ASP A 208 -32.06 -47.39 -52.99
N ILE A 209 -31.41 -47.94 -51.95
CA ILE A 209 -32.10 -48.55 -50.79
C ILE A 209 -32.99 -47.56 -50.02
N PHE A 210 -32.64 -46.28 -50.08
CA PHE A 210 -33.37 -45.20 -49.44
C PHE A 210 -34.51 -44.64 -50.30
N SER A 211 -34.76 -45.21 -51.48
CA SER A 211 -35.95 -44.93 -52.27
C SER A 211 -37.18 -45.62 -51.69
N LEU A 212 -38.18 -44.81 -51.38
CA LEU A 212 -39.45 -45.22 -50.79
C LEU A 212 -40.61 -45.04 -51.75
N GLU A 213 -40.35 -44.85 -53.04
CA GLU A 213 -41.36 -44.59 -54.08
C GLU A 213 -42.44 -45.69 -54.17
N GLN A 214 -42.08 -46.93 -53.85
CA GLN A 214 -43.01 -48.07 -53.79
C GLN A 214 -43.96 -48.05 -52.59
N VAL A 215 -43.67 -47.25 -51.57
CA VAL A 215 -44.31 -47.31 -50.25
C VAL A 215 -44.94 -45.97 -49.85
N ILE A 216 -44.38 -44.85 -50.33
CA ILE A 216 -44.82 -43.49 -50.05
C ILE A 216 -44.86 -42.71 -51.39
N PRO A 217 -45.98 -42.01 -51.71
CA PRO A 217 -46.03 -41.17 -52.89
C PRO A 217 -44.96 -40.06 -52.81
N ASN A 218 -44.16 -39.93 -53.87
CA ASN A 218 -43.00 -39.02 -53.94
C ASN A 218 -41.89 -39.30 -52.90
N GLY A 219 -41.74 -40.56 -52.45
CA GLY A 219 -40.70 -40.99 -51.51
C GLY A 219 -39.29 -41.09 -52.08
N ARG A 220 -38.94 -40.29 -53.10
CA ARG A 220 -37.61 -40.31 -53.74
C ARG A 220 -36.66 -39.35 -53.00
N PRO A 221 -35.51 -39.82 -52.51
CA PRO A 221 -34.52 -38.94 -51.90
C PRO A 221 -33.82 -38.06 -52.95
N ASP A 222 -33.41 -36.87 -52.56
CA ASP A 222 -32.49 -36.04 -53.32
C ASP A 222 -31.04 -36.50 -53.07
N LEU A 223 -30.51 -37.29 -54.00
CA LEU A 223 -29.16 -37.85 -53.90
C LEU A 223 -28.06 -36.77 -53.90
N ASN A 224 -28.33 -35.56 -54.41
CA ASN A 224 -27.36 -34.46 -54.36
C ASN A 224 -27.19 -33.87 -52.95
N SER A 225 -28.15 -34.15 -52.06
CA SER A 225 -28.13 -33.74 -50.66
C SER A 225 -27.56 -34.81 -49.72
N PHE A 226 -27.17 -35.97 -50.26
CA PHE A 226 -26.62 -37.06 -49.48
C PHE A 226 -25.25 -36.70 -48.91
N GLU A 227 -25.11 -36.81 -47.61
CA GLU A 227 -23.85 -36.63 -46.89
C GLU A 227 -23.66 -37.78 -45.90
N LEU A 228 -22.53 -38.47 -45.98
CA LEU A 228 -22.11 -39.50 -45.04
C LEU A 228 -20.91 -39.00 -44.25
N LYS A 229 -21.06 -38.90 -42.93
CA LYS A 229 -20.00 -38.51 -42.00
C LYS A 229 -19.80 -39.59 -40.95
N GLU A 230 -18.57 -40.05 -40.78
CA GLU A 230 -18.20 -40.86 -39.62
C GLU A 230 -17.87 -39.93 -38.45
N GLN A 231 -18.59 -40.07 -37.35
CA GLN A 231 -18.38 -39.32 -36.12
C GLN A 231 -18.11 -40.29 -34.97
N HIS A 232 -17.28 -39.86 -34.02
CA HIS A 232 -17.03 -40.61 -32.81
C HIS A 232 -17.76 -39.92 -31.67
N ILE A 233 -18.78 -40.59 -31.12
CA ILE A 233 -19.65 -40.04 -30.09
C ILE A 233 -19.23 -40.61 -28.73
N CYS A 234 -19.26 -39.75 -27.73
CA CYS A 234 -18.88 -40.04 -26.36
C CYS A 234 -20.06 -39.79 -25.42
N GLU A 235 -20.08 -40.52 -24.30
CA GLU A 235 -21.10 -40.36 -23.27
C GLU A 235 -20.98 -38.99 -22.59
N MET A 236 -22.08 -38.52 -21.98
CA MET A 236 -22.10 -37.25 -21.24
C MET A 236 -21.01 -37.26 -20.15
N GLY A 237 -20.26 -36.17 -20.03
CA GLY A 237 -19.13 -36.10 -19.09
C GLY A 237 -17.77 -36.49 -19.70
N THR A 238 -17.76 -36.97 -20.95
CA THR A 238 -16.55 -37.38 -21.66
C THR A 238 -16.42 -36.63 -22.99
N VAL A 239 -15.18 -36.40 -23.42
CA VAL A 239 -14.86 -35.70 -24.68
C VAL A 239 -14.10 -36.60 -25.61
N ASN A 240 -14.28 -36.39 -26.91
CA ASN A 240 -13.57 -37.15 -27.92
C ASN A 240 -12.16 -36.60 -28.13
N VAL A 241 -11.14 -37.40 -27.83
CA VAL A 241 -9.75 -37.09 -28.12
C VAL A 241 -9.19 -38.26 -28.93
N ARG A 242 -8.96 -38.02 -30.23
CA ARG A 242 -8.36 -39.01 -31.15
C ARG A 242 -9.03 -40.39 -31.11
N ASN A 243 -10.36 -40.41 -31.20
CA ASN A 243 -11.20 -41.63 -31.19
C ASN A 243 -11.29 -42.32 -29.81
N LEU A 244 -10.80 -41.69 -28.75
CA LEU A 244 -11.00 -42.10 -27.38
C LEU A 244 -11.97 -41.15 -26.68
N CYS A 245 -12.86 -41.69 -25.86
CA CYS A 245 -13.65 -40.93 -24.91
C CYS A 245 -12.85 -40.77 -23.62
N VAL A 246 -12.52 -39.52 -23.33
CA VAL A 246 -11.74 -39.12 -22.16
C VAL A 246 -12.65 -38.37 -21.20
N PRO A 247 -12.85 -38.86 -19.98
CA PRO A 247 -13.62 -38.14 -18.96
C PRO A 247 -13.00 -36.80 -18.62
N CYS A 248 -13.82 -35.75 -18.45
CA CYS A 248 -13.29 -34.46 -17.98
C CYS A 248 -12.54 -34.64 -16.66
N ALA A 249 -11.28 -34.18 -16.63
CA ALA A 249 -10.38 -34.36 -15.50
C ALA A 249 -10.86 -33.59 -14.26
N PRO A 250 -10.43 -34.00 -13.05
CA PRO A 250 -10.63 -33.20 -11.84
C PRO A 250 -10.17 -31.75 -12.04
N GLY A 251 -10.95 -30.79 -11.56
CA GLY A 251 -10.78 -29.36 -11.82
C GLY A 251 -11.47 -28.88 -13.11
N SER A 252 -12.09 -29.76 -13.89
CA SER A 252 -12.86 -29.39 -15.08
C SER A 252 -14.27 -29.98 -15.05
N PHE A 253 -15.15 -29.41 -15.86
CA PHE A 253 -16.52 -29.88 -16.05
C PHE A 253 -16.85 -29.98 -17.54
N TYR A 254 -17.77 -30.87 -17.87
CA TYR A 254 -18.28 -31.08 -19.21
C TYR A 254 -19.36 -30.05 -19.55
N ASP A 255 -19.10 -29.21 -20.54
CA ASP A 255 -20.08 -28.27 -21.07
C ASP A 255 -20.86 -28.91 -22.22
N SER A 256 -22.15 -29.14 -22.01
CA SER A 256 -23.04 -29.78 -22.97
C SER A 256 -23.28 -28.95 -24.23
N THR A 257 -23.10 -27.62 -24.18
CA THR A 257 -23.31 -26.73 -25.33
C THR A 257 -22.15 -26.79 -26.30
N THR A 258 -20.92 -26.80 -25.78
CA THR A 258 -19.70 -26.86 -26.59
C THR A 258 -19.21 -28.29 -26.81
N ARG A 259 -19.72 -29.27 -26.06
CA ARG A 259 -19.24 -30.66 -26.02
C ARG A 259 -17.74 -30.77 -25.73
N THR A 260 -17.24 -29.84 -24.90
CA THR A 260 -15.83 -29.76 -24.49
C THR A 260 -15.71 -29.66 -22.97
N CYS A 261 -14.55 -30.06 -22.43
CA CYS A 261 -14.24 -29.87 -21.02
C CYS A 261 -13.74 -28.45 -20.79
N LYS A 262 -14.34 -27.74 -19.83
CA LYS A 262 -13.92 -26.41 -19.40
C LYS A 262 -13.41 -26.47 -17.97
N LEU A 263 -12.39 -25.67 -17.66
CA LEU A 263 -11.87 -25.56 -16.29
C LEU A 263 -12.91 -24.89 -15.39
N CYS A 264 -12.98 -25.32 -14.13
CA CYS A 264 -13.77 -24.63 -13.11
C CYS A 264 -13.30 -23.17 -12.96
N MET A 265 -14.24 -22.25 -12.78
CA MET A 265 -13.91 -20.84 -12.58
C MET A 265 -13.29 -20.58 -11.20
N ILE A 266 -12.78 -19.37 -10.99
CA ILE A 266 -12.28 -18.95 -9.69
C ILE A 266 -13.46 -18.87 -8.74
N ASP A 267 -13.34 -19.48 -7.56
CA ASP A 267 -14.41 -19.73 -6.56
C ASP A 267 -15.09 -21.11 -6.64
N GLU A 268 -14.72 -21.92 -7.63
CA GLU A 268 -15.24 -23.26 -7.84
C GLU A 268 -14.13 -24.30 -7.88
N TYR A 269 -14.47 -25.53 -7.46
CA TYR A 269 -13.57 -26.68 -7.52
C TYR A 269 -14.32 -27.96 -7.90
N GLN A 270 -13.61 -28.94 -8.44
CA GLN A 270 -14.20 -30.23 -8.79
C GLN A 270 -13.24 -31.40 -8.53
N PRO A 271 -13.44 -32.20 -7.47
CA PRO A 271 -12.54 -33.31 -7.14
C PRO A 271 -12.76 -34.56 -7.98
N ARG A 272 -13.94 -34.76 -8.58
CA ARG A 272 -14.27 -35.98 -9.33
C ARG A 272 -14.18 -35.74 -10.83
N ALA A 273 -13.76 -36.78 -11.56
CA ALA A 273 -13.81 -36.77 -13.02
C ALA A 273 -15.26 -36.94 -13.55
N ALA A 274 -15.45 -36.65 -14.84
CA ALA A 274 -16.70 -36.83 -15.58
C ALA A 274 -17.90 -36.02 -15.06
N GLN A 275 -17.66 -34.88 -14.40
CA GLN A 275 -18.73 -34.04 -13.87
C GLN A 275 -19.19 -33.02 -14.90
N SER A 276 -20.49 -32.66 -14.87
CA SER A 276 -21.09 -31.65 -15.75
C SER A 276 -21.18 -30.26 -15.12
N SER A 277 -20.77 -30.11 -13.87
CA SER A 277 -20.71 -28.82 -13.16
C SER A 277 -19.62 -28.85 -12.09
N CYS A 278 -19.18 -27.67 -11.65
CA CYS A 278 -18.25 -27.51 -10.55
C CYS A 278 -18.97 -27.24 -9.23
N LEU A 279 -18.29 -27.48 -8.10
CA LEU A 279 -18.79 -27.23 -6.76
C LEU A 279 -18.28 -25.87 -6.28
N PRO A 280 -19.14 -25.01 -5.68
CA PRO A 280 -18.69 -23.73 -5.15
C PRO A 280 -17.84 -23.92 -3.88
N CYS A 281 -16.84 -23.06 -3.70
CA CYS A 281 -16.09 -22.95 -2.46
C CYS A 281 -17.02 -22.50 -1.30
N PRO A 282 -16.66 -22.79 -0.04
CA PRO A 282 -17.36 -22.27 1.13
C PRO A 282 -17.45 -20.73 1.12
N ARG A 283 -18.47 -20.17 1.79
CA ARG A 283 -18.65 -18.70 1.85
C ARG A 283 -17.40 -17.99 2.39
N GLY A 284 -16.96 -16.98 1.65
CA GLY A 284 -15.76 -16.21 1.99
C GLY A 284 -14.45 -16.86 1.56
N TYR A 285 -14.49 -17.91 0.74
CA TYR A 285 -13.31 -18.56 0.16
C TYR A 285 -13.36 -18.54 -1.37
N ILE A 286 -12.19 -18.49 -1.98
CA ILE A 286 -11.96 -18.50 -3.43
C ILE A 286 -10.75 -19.36 -3.77
N THR A 287 -10.65 -19.83 -5.00
CA THR A 287 -9.54 -20.67 -5.44
C THR A 287 -8.33 -19.87 -5.89
N THR A 288 -7.12 -20.43 -5.74
CA THR A 288 -5.86 -19.78 -6.17
C THR A 288 -5.70 -19.68 -7.68
N ALA A 289 -6.45 -20.49 -8.42
CA ALA A 289 -6.43 -20.53 -9.87
C ALA A 289 -7.72 -21.20 -10.40
N PRO A 290 -8.13 -20.89 -11.63
CA PRO A 290 -9.12 -21.70 -12.33
C PRO A 290 -8.62 -23.13 -12.46
N GLY A 291 -9.55 -24.08 -12.53
CA GLY A 291 -9.21 -25.50 -12.65
C GLY A 291 -8.86 -26.20 -11.33
N SER A 292 -9.33 -25.67 -10.19
CA SER A 292 -9.01 -26.25 -8.88
C SER A 292 -9.70 -27.59 -8.67
N ALA A 293 -8.94 -28.61 -8.27
CA ALA A 293 -9.46 -29.96 -8.05
C ALA A 293 -9.78 -30.22 -6.55
N LEU A 294 -9.10 -29.53 -5.64
CA LEU A 294 -9.16 -29.84 -4.21
C LEU A 294 -9.85 -28.72 -3.42
N LEU A 295 -10.60 -29.09 -2.39
CA LEU A 295 -11.20 -28.14 -1.45
C LEU A 295 -10.12 -27.31 -0.71
N THR A 296 -8.92 -27.86 -0.51
CA THR A 296 -7.80 -27.16 0.12
C THR A 296 -7.28 -25.97 -0.69
N ASP A 297 -7.64 -25.90 -1.97
CA ASP A 297 -7.27 -24.79 -2.85
C ASP A 297 -8.18 -23.57 -2.65
N CYS A 298 -9.34 -23.74 -1.98
CA CYS A 298 -10.16 -22.64 -1.51
C CYS A 298 -9.45 -21.93 -0.34
N LYS A 299 -9.02 -20.68 -0.55
CA LYS A 299 -8.40 -19.78 0.43
C LYS A 299 -9.34 -18.62 0.77
N ASN A 300 -9.16 -18.00 1.93
CA ASN A 300 -9.99 -16.88 2.35
C ASN A 300 -9.87 -15.69 1.38
N VAL A 301 -11.01 -15.07 1.13
CA VAL A 301 -11.10 -13.82 0.36
C VAL A 301 -10.55 -12.70 1.23
N CYS A 302 -9.51 -12.03 0.71
CA CYS A 302 -9.03 -10.77 1.29
C CYS A 302 -9.80 -9.59 0.71
N GLU A 303 -9.98 -8.53 1.50
CA GLU A 303 -10.57 -7.29 0.99
C GLU A 303 -9.66 -6.64 -0.06
N ALA A 304 -10.24 -5.76 -0.89
CA ALA A 304 -9.46 -4.98 -1.84
C ALA A 304 -8.36 -4.19 -1.11
N GLY A 305 -7.22 -4.00 -1.78
CA GLY A 305 -6.00 -3.44 -1.18
C GLY A 305 -5.19 -4.43 -0.33
N SER A 306 -5.64 -5.67 -0.17
CA SER A 306 -4.90 -6.74 0.50
C SER A 306 -4.74 -7.96 -0.41
N MET A 307 -3.73 -8.77 -0.13
CA MET A 307 -3.48 -10.04 -0.81
C MET A 307 -3.42 -11.21 0.17
N PHE A 308 -3.80 -12.39 -0.30
CA PHE A 308 -3.67 -13.61 0.49
C PHE A 308 -2.27 -14.21 0.35
N ASN A 309 -1.49 -14.20 1.43
CA ASN A 309 -0.17 -14.80 1.45
C ASN A 309 -0.28 -16.28 1.83
N ILE A 310 0.04 -17.18 0.88
CA ILE A 310 -0.05 -18.64 1.07
C ILE A 310 0.92 -19.13 2.15
N SER A 311 2.07 -18.47 2.33
CA SER A 311 3.08 -18.87 3.30
C SER A 311 2.72 -18.51 4.74
N SER A 312 2.09 -17.34 4.96
CA SER A 312 1.61 -16.92 6.29
C SER A 312 0.19 -17.39 6.59
N GLY A 313 -0.57 -17.80 5.57
CA GLY A 313 -1.95 -18.25 5.72
C GLY A 313 -2.91 -17.13 6.10
N SER A 314 -2.56 -15.87 5.83
CA SER A 314 -3.30 -14.69 6.27
C SER A 314 -3.37 -13.61 5.17
N CYS A 315 -4.33 -12.68 5.32
CA CYS A 315 -4.44 -11.52 4.45
C CYS A 315 -3.44 -10.45 4.89
N GLU A 316 -2.57 -10.05 3.97
CA GLU A 316 -1.59 -9.00 4.20
C GLU A 316 -1.91 -7.79 3.31
N PRO A 317 -1.79 -6.55 3.81
CA PRO A 317 -1.98 -5.37 2.98
C PRO A 317 -0.93 -5.35 1.87
N CYS A 318 -1.28 -4.82 0.70
CA CYS A 318 -0.36 -4.73 -0.43
C CYS A 318 0.90 -3.91 -0.14
N GLY A 319 0.81 -3.01 0.83
CA GLY A 319 1.88 -2.10 1.19
C GLY A 319 2.05 -1.01 0.15
N PHE A 320 2.87 -0.01 0.50
CA PHE A 320 3.01 1.14 -0.39
C PHE A 320 3.68 0.82 -1.73
N GLY A 321 3.20 1.48 -2.79
CA GLY A 321 3.69 1.29 -4.17
C GLY A 321 2.98 0.17 -4.92
N PHE A 322 2.04 -0.50 -4.25
CA PHE A 322 1.18 -1.51 -4.82
C PHE A 322 -0.28 -1.19 -4.48
N TYR A 323 -1.18 -1.60 -5.36
CA TYR A 323 -2.61 -1.49 -5.18
C TYR A 323 -3.30 -2.80 -5.59
N GLN A 324 -4.54 -2.97 -5.15
CA GLN A 324 -5.34 -4.11 -5.57
C GLN A 324 -6.82 -3.74 -5.59
N SER A 325 -7.42 -3.73 -6.78
CA SER A 325 -8.81 -3.37 -7.01
C SER A 325 -9.79 -4.50 -6.78
N VAL A 326 -9.35 -5.74 -6.91
CA VAL A 326 -10.20 -6.93 -6.81
C VAL A 326 -10.01 -7.58 -5.44
N SER A 327 -11.12 -7.92 -4.78
CA SER A 327 -11.08 -8.73 -3.56
C SER A 327 -10.67 -10.16 -3.87
N GLY A 328 -10.00 -10.82 -2.92
CA GLY A 328 -9.53 -12.18 -3.12
C GLY A 328 -8.33 -12.27 -4.06
N ALA A 329 -7.51 -11.23 -4.11
CA ALA A 329 -6.28 -11.30 -4.86
C ALA A 329 -5.21 -12.10 -4.11
N PHE A 330 -4.36 -12.78 -4.86
CA PHE A 330 -3.17 -13.46 -4.35
C PHE A 330 -1.87 -12.70 -4.69
N ASN A 331 -1.97 -11.61 -5.44
CA ASN A 331 -0.86 -10.73 -5.78
C ASN A 331 -1.34 -9.27 -5.77
N CYS A 332 -0.44 -8.33 -5.53
CA CYS A 332 -0.73 -6.90 -5.64
C CYS A 332 -0.18 -6.34 -6.95
N ILE A 333 -0.87 -5.35 -7.50
CA ILE A 333 -0.53 -4.71 -8.76
C ILE A 333 0.44 -3.56 -8.45
N PRO A 334 1.61 -3.49 -9.10
CA PRO A 334 2.55 -2.39 -8.87
C PRO A 334 2.05 -1.09 -9.53
N CYS A 335 2.24 0.05 -8.85
CA CYS A 335 1.88 1.38 -9.35
C CYS A 335 2.71 1.89 -10.55
N GLY A 336 3.78 1.18 -10.93
CA GLY A 336 4.75 1.62 -11.94
C GLY A 336 6.01 2.23 -11.33
N VAL A 337 7.01 2.51 -12.18
CA VAL A 337 8.32 2.99 -11.74
C VAL A 337 8.23 4.40 -11.13
N GLY A 338 8.85 4.60 -9.96
CA GLY A 338 8.89 5.90 -9.28
C GLY A 338 7.58 6.36 -8.64
N LYS A 339 6.54 5.53 -8.65
CA LYS A 339 5.25 5.82 -8.04
C LYS A 339 5.06 5.07 -6.73
N THR A 340 4.35 5.69 -5.78
CA THR A 340 3.95 5.14 -4.48
C THR A 340 2.46 5.37 -4.24
N THR A 341 1.89 4.64 -3.28
CA THR A 341 0.54 4.89 -2.79
C THR A 341 0.57 5.68 -1.49
N LEU A 342 -0.59 6.20 -1.06
CA LEU A 342 -0.75 6.88 0.25
C LEU A 342 -1.11 5.94 1.39
N LYS A 343 -1.70 4.79 1.08
CA LYS A 343 -2.13 3.77 2.04
C LYS A 343 -1.50 2.44 1.67
N GLU A 344 -1.32 1.58 2.65
CA GLU A 344 -0.88 0.19 2.44
C GLU A 344 -1.99 -0.68 1.84
N THR A 345 -3.24 -0.24 1.94
CA THR A 345 -4.44 -0.93 1.44
C THR A 345 -5.05 -0.20 0.24
N SER A 346 -4.21 0.33 -0.65
CA SER A 346 -4.71 1.07 -1.81
C SER A 346 -5.47 0.17 -2.76
N THR A 347 -6.66 0.62 -3.16
CA THR A 347 -7.58 -0.21 -3.95
C THR A 347 -7.57 0.14 -5.43
N ALA A 348 -7.04 1.30 -5.83
CA ALA A 348 -7.14 1.73 -7.21
C ALA A 348 -5.83 2.37 -7.71
N GLU A 349 -5.64 2.30 -9.03
CA GLU A 349 -4.45 2.83 -9.72
C GLU A 349 -4.38 4.36 -9.62
N ASP A 350 -5.53 5.02 -9.53
CA ASP A 350 -5.63 6.45 -9.32
C ASP A 350 -5.19 6.89 -7.92
N GLU A 351 -4.82 5.97 -7.02
CA GLU A 351 -4.14 6.28 -5.75
C GLU A 351 -2.62 6.25 -5.90
N CYS A 352 -2.09 5.81 -7.04
CA CYS A 352 -0.67 5.85 -7.35
C CYS A 352 -0.24 7.29 -7.66
N ARG A 353 0.76 7.79 -6.94
CA ARG A 353 1.33 9.13 -7.03
C ARG A 353 2.83 9.05 -7.18
N ASP A 354 3.45 10.10 -7.72
CA ASP A 354 4.92 10.14 -7.79
C ASP A 354 5.52 10.19 -6.39
N GLU A 355 6.58 9.42 -6.17
CA GLU A 355 7.30 9.42 -4.90
C GLU A 355 8.03 10.76 -4.69
N CYS A 356 7.84 11.37 -3.52
CA CYS A 356 8.49 12.63 -3.18
C CYS A 356 10.04 12.49 -3.12
N PRO A 357 10.76 13.57 -3.45
CA PRO A 357 12.21 13.67 -3.27
C PRO A 357 12.68 13.35 -1.85
N ASP A 358 13.99 13.12 -1.72
CA ASP A 358 14.66 12.98 -0.43
C ASP A 358 14.33 14.14 0.52
N GLY A 359 14.07 13.84 1.79
CA GLY A 359 13.72 14.85 2.80
C GLY A 359 12.28 15.36 2.75
N GLU A 360 11.44 14.92 1.81
CA GLU A 360 10.03 15.33 1.72
C GLU A 360 9.08 14.14 1.86
N HIS A 361 7.96 14.25 2.56
CA HIS A 361 6.93 13.21 2.63
C HIS A 361 5.71 13.54 1.77
N LEU A 362 5.02 12.49 1.29
CA LEU A 362 3.76 12.65 0.57
C LEU A 362 2.61 12.83 1.56
N THR A 363 1.91 13.96 1.48
CA THR A 363 0.74 14.24 2.32
C THR A 363 -0.54 13.61 1.77
N GLN A 364 -1.60 13.55 2.58
CA GLN A 364 -2.94 13.09 2.13
C GLN A 364 -3.49 13.88 0.93
N ALA A 365 -3.07 15.13 0.75
CA ALA A 365 -3.44 15.95 -0.40
C ALA A 365 -2.66 15.61 -1.69
N GLY A 366 -1.73 14.64 -1.64
CA GLY A 366 -0.87 14.28 -2.76
C GLY A 366 0.24 15.30 -3.03
N VAL A 367 0.53 16.18 -2.07
CA VAL A 367 1.58 17.20 -2.17
C VAL A 367 2.78 16.78 -1.32
N CYS A 368 3.99 16.98 -1.85
CA CYS A 368 5.23 16.75 -1.12
C CYS A 368 5.51 17.92 -0.17
N LEU A 369 5.68 17.61 1.12
CA LEU A 369 6.09 18.58 2.13
C LEU A 369 7.43 18.18 2.75
N PRO A 370 8.30 19.14 3.11
CA PRO A 370 9.56 18.84 3.77
C PRO A 370 9.32 18.21 5.15
N CYS A 371 10.15 17.23 5.50
CA CYS A 371 10.10 16.60 6.81
C CYS A 371 10.29 17.64 7.93
N PRO A 372 9.43 17.64 8.96
CA PRO A 372 9.56 18.58 10.07
C PRO A 372 10.86 18.32 10.84
N GLN A 373 11.31 19.33 11.58
CA GLN A 373 12.51 19.22 12.41
C GLN A 373 12.37 18.06 13.42
N GLY A 374 13.45 17.30 13.61
CA GLY A 374 13.45 16.10 14.43
C GLY A 374 13.09 14.82 13.68
N THR A 375 12.81 14.94 12.38
CA THR A 375 12.51 13.79 11.51
C THR A 375 13.34 13.82 10.24
N TYR A 376 13.57 12.66 9.62
CA TYR A 376 14.28 12.53 8.36
C TYR A 376 13.60 11.52 7.43
N ARG A 377 13.80 11.64 6.13
CA ARG A 377 13.31 10.66 5.15
C ARG A 377 14.30 10.47 4.02
N THR A 378 14.70 9.21 3.81
CA THR A 378 15.48 8.79 2.65
C THR A 378 14.56 8.10 1.64
N ARG A 379 14.53 8.59 0.41
CA ARG A 379 13.76 8.05 -0.71
C ARG A 379 14.05 6.55 -0.92
N GLY A 380 13.02 5.76 -1.21
CA GLY A 380 13.13 4.31 -1.43
C GLY A 380 13.41 3.46 -0.19
N VAL A 381 13.81 4.07 0.93
CA VAL A 381 14.03 3.37 2.21
C VAL A 381 12.91 3.70 3.20
N HIS A 382 12.63 4.99 3.39
CA HIS A 382 11.67 5.51 4.36
C HIS A 382 10.50 6.14 3.59
N LYS A 383 9.28 5.68 3.86
CA LYS A 383 8.09 6.08 3.09
C LYS A 383 7.48 7.38 3.63
N SER A 384 7.54 7.57 4.95
CA SER A 384 7.23 8.80 5.67
C SER A 384 8.46 9.32 6.41
N CYS A 385 8.37 10.53 6.96
CA CYS A 385 9.40 11.07 7.85
C CYS A 385 9.48 10.20 9.10
N VAL A 386 10.70 9.77 9.43
CA VAL A 386 10.99 8.94 10.60
C VAL A 386 11.67 9.79 11.65
N ASP A 387 11.25 9.59 12.90
CA ASP A 387 11.78 10.31 14.04
C ASP A 387 13.28 10.02 14.23
N CYS A 388 14.00 11.06 14.65
CA CYS A 388 15.39 10.90 15.06
C CYS A 388 15.50 9.97 16.28
N PRO A 389 16.66 9.30 16.46
CA PRO A 389 16.94 8.52 17.65
C PRO A 389 16.72 9.34 18.94
N PRO A 390 16.33 8.68 20.05
CA PRO A 390 16.02 9.37 21.30
C PRO A 390 17.19 10.27 21.74
N GLY A 391 16.87 11.49 22.16
CA GLY A 391 17.84 12.50 22.58
C GLY A 391 18.50 13.30 21.45
N THR A 392 18.15 13.04 20.19
CA THR A 392 18.67 13.78 19.04
C THR A 392 17.55 14.38 18.18
N THR A 393 17.88 15.43 17.44
CA THR A 393 17.03 16.15 16.50
C THR A 393 17.85 16.60 15.29
N THR A 394 17.18 17.07 14.26
CA THR A 394 17.80 17.63 13.05
C THR A 394 18.07 19.12 13.20
N GLU A 395 19.02 19.66 12.43
CA GLU A 395 19.34 21.09 12.43
C GLU A 395 18.21 21.95 11.84
N GLY A 396 17.45 21.39 10.90
CA GLY A 396 16.30 22.05 10.28
C GLY A 396 15.31 21.06 9.68
N THR A 397 14.40 21.59 8.87
CA THR A 397 13.44 20.81 8.08
C THR A 397 14.13 20.14 6.88
N ALA A 398 13.42 19.24 6.19
CA ALA A 398 13.89 18.54 4.99
C ALA A 398 15.15 17.65 5.18
N SER A 399 15.28 17.02 6.35
CA SER A 399 16.41 16.12 6.59
C SER A 399 16.25 14.81 5.83
N VAL A 400 17.35 14.36 5.21
CA VAL A 400 17.35 13.22 4.29
C VAL A 400 17.80 11.93 4.97
N ARG A 401 18.81 12.01 5.85
CA ARG A 401 19.47 10.82 6.44
C ARG A 401 19.54 10.89 7.95
N ARG A 402 19.61 9.72 8.59
CA ARG A 402 19.80 9.58 10.04
C ARG A 402 21.03 10.33 10.58
N MET A 403 22.10 10.47 9.78
CA MET A 403 23.30 11.21 10.20
C MET A 403 23.04 12.72 10.41
N GLN A 404 21.95 13.26 9.88
CA GLN A 404 21.53 14.64 10.11
C GLN A 404 20.82 14.81 11.47
N CYS A 405 20.49 13.71 12.16
CA CYS A 405 20.06 13.71 13.57
C CYS A 405 21.28 13.85 14.50
N ASN A 406 22.03 14.95 14.38
CA ASN A 406 23.28 15.18 15.10
C ASN A 406 23.16 16.29 16.16
N THR A 407 21.98 16.89 16.32
CA THR A 407 21.74 17.98 17.26
C THR A 407 21.10 17.39 18.51
N PRO A 408 21.59 17.66 19.73
CA PRO A 408 20.95 17.12 20.93
C PRO A 408 19.59 17.77 21.16
N LYS A 409 18.60 16.97 21.55
CA LYS A 409 17.28 17.44 21.93
C LYS A 409 17.34 17.93 23.39
N CYS A 410 17.42 19.25 23.59
CA CYS A 410 17.45 19.82 24.93
C CYS A 410 16.10 19.63 25.63
N SER A 411 16.15 19.12 26.87
CA SER A 411 14.97 18.91 27.70
C SER A 411 14.43 20.24 28.24
N ALA A 412 13.23 20.22 28.83
CA ALA A 412 12.73 21.38 29.58
C ALA A 412 13.76 21.86 30.61
N GLY A 413 13.83 23.18 30.80
CA GLY A 413 14.84 23.85 31.61
C GLY A 413 16.20 24.03 30.93
N GLN A 414 16.38 23.55 29.69
CA GLN A 414 17.60 23.74 28.92
C GLN A 414 17.33 24.46 27.61
N PHE A 415 18.36 25.15 27.10
CA PHE A 415 18.36 25.74 25.76
C PHE A 415 19.55 25.24 24.96
N LEU A 416 19.38 25.15 23.64
CA LEU A 416 20.42 24.71 22.72
C LEU A 416 21.34 25.88 22.36
N VAL A 417 22.62 25.76 22.70
CA VAL A 417 23.65 26.67 22.20
C VAL A 417 24.08 26.21 20.82
N THR A 418 23.62 26.90 19.77
CA THR A 418 23.85 26.52 18.36
C THR A 418 25.32 26.46 17.97
N THR A 419 26.19 27.27 18.58
CA THR A 419 27.63 27.31 18.29
C THR A 419 28.39 26.10 18.83
N THR A 420 27.99 25.57 19.99
CA THR A 420 28.66 24.44 20.65
C THR A 420 27.89 23.13 20.51
N LYS A 421 26.66 23.16 19.96
CA LYS A 421 25.72 22.04 19.88
C LYS A 421 25.57 21.33 21.22
N GLN A 422 25.54 22.09 22.31
CA GLN A 422 25.37 21.60 23.68
C GLN A 422 24.14 22.22 24.33
N CYS A 423 23.44 21.42 25.12
CA CYS A 423 22.34 21.89 25.93
C CYS A 423 22.86 22.48 27.23
N GLN A 424 22.51 23.73 27.49
CA GLN A 424 22.85 24.42 28.73
C GLN A 424 21.58 24.71 29.53
N PHE A 425 21.69 24.71 30.85
CA PHE A 425 20.56 25.06 31.72
C PHE A 425 20.20 26.52 31.58
N CYS A 426 18.90 26.82 31.61
CA CYS A 426 18.43 28.19 31.61
C CYS A 426 19.00 28.94 32.83
N PRO A 427 19.58 30.14 32.63
CA PRO A 427 20.10 30.94 33.73
C PRO A 427 18.97 31.35 34.70
N ARG A 428 19.36 31.76 35.92
CA ARG A 428 18.40 32.24 36.94
C ARG A 428 17.57 33.41 36.38
N GLY A 429 16.30 33.49 36.80
CA GLY A 429 15.34 34.48 36.28
C GLY A 429 14.76 34.14 34.91
N THR A 430 15.12 32.98 34.34
CA THR A 430 14.55 32.48 33.09
C THR A 430 14.11 31.02 33.24
N PHE A 431 13.11 30.62 32.45
CA PHE A 431 12.59 29.27 32.42
C PHE A 431 12.38 28.80 30.98
N GLN A 432 12.31 27.49 30.78
CA GLN A 432 11.95 26.93 29.48
C GLN A 432 11.11 25.67 29.65
N ASN A 433 9.88 25.71 29.15
CA ASN A 433 8.91 24.62 29.23
C ASN A 433 8.82 23.80 27.94
N GLU A 434 9.29 24.33 26.81
CA GLU A 434 9.26 23.67 25.51
C GLU A 434 10.62 23.07 25.16
N GLU A 435 10.59 21.93 24.48
CA GLU A 435 11.78 21.24 24.00
C GLU A 435 12.31 21.92 22.72
N ILE A 436 13.62 21.80 22.43
CA ILE A 436 14.25 22.30 21.18
C ILE A 436 14.25 23.84 21.08
N GLN A 437 14.27 24.53 22.22
CA GLN A 437 14.33 25.98 22.25
C GLN A 437 15.78 26.49 22.28
N THR A 438 16.04 27.59 21.58
CA THR A 438 17.36 28.25 21.53
C THR A 438 17.48 29.41 22.52
N VAL A 439 16.37 29.82 23.13
CA VAL A 439 16.29 30.95 24.06
C VAL A 439 15.41 30.57 25.25
N CYS A 440 15.78 31.00 26.46
CA CYS A 440 14.97 30.83 27.66
C CYS A 440 13.97 31.99 27.81
N LYS A 441 12.75 31.69 28.27
CA LYS A 441 11.70 32.67 28.54
C LYS A 441 12.00 33.41 29.84
N LEU A 442 11.81 34.72 29.88
CA LEU A 442 12.01 35.53 31.10
C LEU A 442 10.88 35.30 32.11
N CYS A 443 11.22 35.29 33.40
CA CYS A 443 10.21 35.35 34.45
C CYS A 443 9.44 36.69 34.42
N PRO A 444 8.20 36.73 34.95
CA PRO A 444 7.44 37.97 35.14
C PRO A 444 8.21 38.99 35.99
N SER A 445 7.82 40.28 35.90
CA SER A 445 8.39 41.35 36.73
C SER A 445 8.36 40.98 38.23
N ASP A 446 9.43 41.32 38.95
CA ASP A 446 9.62 41.02 40.38
C ASP A 446 9.58 39.52 40.73
N HIS A 447 9.88 38.63 39.78
CA HIS A 447 10.00 37.19 40.01
C HIS A 447 11.35 36.63 39.51
N THR A 448 11.90 35.67 40.25
CA THR A 448 13.14 34.95 39.88
C THR A 448 13.01 33.44 40.11
N THR A 449 13.97 32.66 39.64
CA THR A 449 13.98 31.20 39.79
C THR A 449 14.98 30.75 40.86
N ALA A 450 14.63 29.68 41.59
CA ALA A 450 15.40 29.26 42.77
C ALA A 450 16.74 28.63 42.42
N ALA A 451 16.85 28.10 41.20
CA ALA A 451 18.03 27.51 40.63
C ALA A 451 18.03 27.71 39.11
N GLN A 452 19.18 27.47 38.48
CA GLN A 452 19.25 27.32 37.03
C GLN A 452 18.41 26.13 36.59
N GLY A 453 17.91 26.17 35.36
CA GLY A 453 17.19 25.04 34.77
C GLY A 453 15.69 25.00 35.06
N ALA A 454 15.06 26.15 35.30
CA ALA A 454 13.63 26.19 35.57
C ALA A 454 12.81 25.69 34.35
N THR A 455 11.91 24.75 34.60
CA THR A 455 11.15 24.04 33.56
C THR A 455 9.78 24.67 33.27
N GLN A 456 9.30 25.58 34.11
CA GLN A 456 7.95 26.14 34.02
C GLN A 456 7.86 27.50 34.70
N ALA A 457 6.90 28.32 34.26
CA ALA A 457 6.68 29.66 34.79
C ALA A 457 6.34 29.68 36.28
N SER A 458 5.71 28.63 36.82
CA SER A 458 5.39 28.54 38.26
C SER A 458 6.61 28.28 39.15
N GLN A 459 7.78 28.03 38.58
CA GLN A 459 9.04 28.02 39.32
C GLN A 459 9.67 29.43 39.44
N CYS A 460 9.03 30.44 38.84
CA CYS A 460 9.32 31.84 39.12
C CYS A 460 8.57 32.23 40.41
N TYR A 461 9.29 32.54 41.49
CA TYR A 461 8.71 33.06 42.73
C TYR A 461 8.97 34.55 42.85
N SER A 462 8.06 35.24 43.53
CA SER A 462 8.17 36.68 43.76
C SER A 462 9.37 36.98 44.67
N THR A 463 10.20 37.94 44.27
CA THR A 463 11.28 38.49 45.12
C THR A 463 10.75 39.46 46.17
N ASN A 464 9.45 39.77 46.16
CA ASN A 464 8.82 40.62 47.16
C ASN A 464 8.11 39.77 48.21
N GLN A 465 8.69 39.64 49.40
CA GLN A 465 8.14 38.79 50.46
C GLN A 465 6.97 39.44 51.20
N CYS A 466 6.87 40.77 51.16
CA CYS A 466 5.76 41.53 51.73
C CYS A 466 4.47 41.44 50.90
N ALA A 467 4.58 41.23 49.59
CA ALA A 467 3.45 41.06 48.68
C ALA A 467 2.90 39.62 48.71
N THR A 468 3.76 38.63 48.95
CA THR A 468 3.38 37.21 49.04
C THR A 468 2.81 36.82 50.40
N GLY A 469 3.08 37.62 51.45
CA GLY A 469 2.68 37.29 52.83
C GLY A 469 3.53 36.18 53.44
N GLU A 470 4.69 35.89 52.85
CA GLU A 470 5.70 34.99 53.41
C GLU A 470 6.53 35.67 54.51
N ASP A 471 6.28 36.97 54.73
CA ASP A 471 6.79 37.71 55.88
C ASP A 471 6.15 37.24 57.20
N ASN A 472 6.95 37.24 58.27
CA ASN A 472 6.49 36.92 59.62
C ASN A 472 6.18 38.18 60.45
N CYS A 473 5.79 39.28 59.79
CA CYS A 473 5.51 40.52 60.49
C CYS A 473 4.23 40.42 61.34
N SER A 474 4.21 41.13 62.47
CA SER A 474 3.00 41.24 63.28
C SER A 474 1.88 41.88 62.46
N TRP A 475 0.63 41.52 62.72
CA TRP A 475 -0.54 42.21 62.13
C TRP A 475 -0.58 43.72 62.41
N HIS A 476 0.08 44.14 63.50
CA HIS A 476 0.31 45.53 63.87
C HIS A 476 1.64 46.11 63.35
N ALA A 477 2.28 45.50 62.37
CA ALA A 477 3.48 46.00 61.70
C ALA A 477 3.23 46.27 60.23
N VAL A 478 4.14 47.02 59.62
CA VAL A 478 4.28 47.24 58.19
C VAL A 478 5.51 46.45 57.74
N CYS A 479 5.34 45.63 56.71
CA CYS A 479 6.43 44.95 56.04
C CYS A 479 7.07 45.89 55.01
N ILE A 480 8.39 45.95 55.00
CA ILE A 480 9.20 46.71 54.05
C ILE A 480 10.12 45.71 53.36
N ASP A 481 9.96 45.58 52.04
CA ASP A 481 10.79 44.75 51.19
C ASP A 481 12.18 45.36 51.07
N LEU A 482 13.24 44.58 51.29
CA LEU A 482 14.63 45.02 51.12
C LEU A 482 15.22 44.37 49.88
N PRO A 483 16.26 44.96 49.25
CA PRO A 483 16.96 44.30 48.16
C PRO A 483 17.53 42.97 48.63
N ASP A 484 17.22 41.90 47.90
CA ASP A 484 17.76 40.57 48.14
C ASP A 484 19.27 40.55 47.81
N ASP A 485 20.13 40.49 48.83
CA ASP A 485 21.58 40.31 48.65
C ASP A 485 21.89 38.82 48.44
N ASN A 486 22.56 38.48 47.34
CA ASN A 486 22.87 37.09 46.94
C ASN A 486 21.65 36.16 46.92
N ASP A 487 20.49 36.65 46.46
CA ASP A 487 19.23 35.89 46.39
C ASP A 487 18.74 35.36 47.74
N ILE A 488 19.11 36.02 48.85
CA ILE A 488 18.55 35.73 50.17
C ILE A 488 17.35 36.66 50.39
N PRO A 489 16.12 36.10 50.47
CA PRO A 489 14.91 36.87 50.74
C PRO A 489 15.08 37.76 51.96
N SER A 490 14.99 39.07 51.80
CA SER A 490 15.25 40.03 52.87
C SER A 490 14.11 41.03 53.01
N TYR A 491 13.50 41.06 54.20
CA TYR A 491 12.42 41.98 54.52
C TYR A 491 12.56 42.51 55.96
N GLN A 492 12.02 43.69 56.21
CA GLN A 492 12.04 44.34 57.53
C GLN A 492 10.63 44.63 58.02
N CYS A 493 10.30 44.14 59.22
CA CYS A 493 9.05 44.44 59.90
C CYS A 493 9.20 45.66 60.80
N LYS A 494 8.33 46.67 60.65
CA LYS A 494 8.29 47.86 61.51
C LYS A 494 6.91 48.04 62.13
N CYS A 495 6.80 48.12 63.45
CA CYS A 495 5.51 48.30 64.12
C CYS A 495 4.79 49.58 63.64
N LYS A 496 3.47 49.49 63.43
CA LYS A 496 2.60 50.63 63.10
C LYS A 496 2.64 51.68 64.23
N PRO A 497 2.39 52.96 63.92
CA PRO A 497 2.34 54.02 64.94
C PRO A 497 1.43 53.65 66.12
N GLY A 498 1.91 53.85 67.36
CA GLY A 498 1.17 53.50 68.59
C GLY A 498 1.31 52.04 69.07
N TYR A 499 2.20 51.27 68.44
CA TYR A 499 2.61 49.93 68.87
C TYR A 499 4.13 49.88 69.07
N LYS A 500 4.61 49.10 70.04
CA LYS A 500 6.04 48.90 70.35
C LYS A 500 6.40 47.42 70.26
N GLY A 501 7.63 47.12 69.84
CA GLY A 501 8.10 45.74 69.67
C GLY A 501 9.21 45.61 68.64
N ASN A 502 9.52 44.39 68.26
CA ASN A 502 10.58 44.03 67.30
C ASN A 502 10.10 43.90 65.84
N GLY A 503 8.85 44.30 65.55
CA GLY A 503 8.24 44.18 64.22
C GLY A 503 7.46 42.87 64.00
N THR A 504 7.96 41.72 64.47
CA THR A 504 7.23 40.43 64.38
C THR A 504 6.25 40.22 65.55
N HIS A 505 6.54 40.83 66.70
CA HIS A 505 5.64 40.95 67.84
C HIS A 505 5.50 42.41 68.23
N CYS A 506 4.37 43.00 67.85
CA CYS A 506 4.03 44.39 68.17
C CYS A 506 2.86 44.40 69.15
N GLN A 507 3.12 44.94 70.35
CA GLN A 507 2.12 45.12 71.39
C GLN A 507 1.71 46.59 71.45
N ASP A 508 0.49 46.85 71.91
CA ASP A 508 0.01 48.19 72.16
C ASP A 508 1.03 48.98 73.01
N ALA A 509 1.48 50.12 72.49
CA ALA A 509 2.50 50.92 73.15
C ALA A 509 2.05 51.42 74.53
N CYS A 510 0.73 51.58 74.75
CA CYS A 510 0.14 51.94 76.04
C CYS A 510 0.10 50.80 77.05
N ASN A 511 0.22 49.54 76.61
CA ASN A 511 0.15 48.41 77.53
C ASN A 511 1.35 48.45 78.51
N ASN A 512 1.03 48.47 79.81
CA ASN A 512 1.97 48.62 80.93
C ASN A 512 2.98 49.78 80.78
N PHE A 513 2.66 50.80 79.97
CA PHE A 513 3.56 51.93 79.77
C PHE A 513 3.39 52.94 80.89
N CYS A 514 2.16 53.41 81.15
CA CYS A 514 1.88 54.28 82.29
C CYS A 514 1.80 53.45 83.58
N LEU A 515 2.56 53.85 84.60
CA LEU A 515 2.59 53.21 85.90
C LEU A 515 1.66 53.96 86.88
N ASN A 516 1.36 53.34 88.03
CA ASN A 516 0.57 53.95 89.11
C ASN A 516 -0.82 54.46 88.66
N ASP A 517 -1.54 53.64 87.88
CA ASP A 517 -2.87 53.95 87.33
C ASP A 517 -2.94 55.22 86.45
N GLY A 518 -1.85 55.58 85.78
CA GLY A 518 -1.83 56.67 84.80
C GLY A 518 -2.63 56.34 83.53
N THR A 519 -3.35 57.32 82.98
CA THR A 519 -4.15 57.15 81.76
C THR A 519 -3.26 57.37 80.54
N CYS A 520 -3.13 56.36 79.67
CA CYS A 520 -2.35 56.48 78.45
C CYS A 520 -3.15 57.14 77.32
N LYS A 521 -2.54 58.11 76.63
CA LYS A 521 -3.06 58.71 75.39
C LYS A 521 -2.11 58.46 74.23
N LYS A 522 -2.68 58.20 73.05
CA LYS A 522 -1.93 58.06 71.80
C LYS A 522 -2.16 59.26 70.91
N ASN A 523 -1.09 59.87 70.42
CA ASN A 523 -1.17 60.92 69.42
C ASN A 523 -1.30 60.33 68.00
N PRO A 524 -1.82 61.08 67.00
CA PRO A 524 -1.99 60.60 65.63
C PRO A 524 -0.70 60.12 64.95
N ILE A 525 0.46 60.58 65.43
CA ILE A 525 1.80 60.23 64.93
C ILE A 525 2.37 58.98 65.65
N GLY A 526 1.66 58.43 66.63
CA GLY A 526 2.04 57.19 67.33
C GLY A 526 2.87 57.36 68.61
N TYR A 527 3.13 58.59 69.05
CA TYR A 527 3.73 58.86 70.35
C TYR A 527 2.72 58.60 71.48
N VAL A 528 3.19 57.94 72.54
CA VAL A 528 2.41 57.66 73.75
C VAL A 528 2.75 58.67 74.83
N GLU A 529 1.72 59.23 75.47
CA GLU A 529 1.85 60.16 76.57
C GLU A 529 1.02 59.67 77.75
N CYS A 530 1.61 59.69 78.95
CA CYS A 530 0.94 59.28 80.18
C CYS A 530 0.42 60.49 80.94
N ILE A 531 -0.88 60.50 81.23
CA ILE A 531 -1.47 61.46 82.16
C ILE A 531 -1.42 60.87 83.55
N CYS A 532 -0.55 61.44 84.38
CA CYS A 532 -0.33 60.98 85.75
C CYS A 532 -1.43 61.44 86.69
N LYS A 533 -1.78 60.56 87.63
CA LYS A 533 -2.68 60.86 88.74
C LYS A 533 -1.97 61.74 89.78
N GLU A 534 -2.72 62.50 90.56
CA GLU A 534 -2.16 63.45 91.53
C GLU A 534 -1.09 62.80 92.41
N ASN A 535 0.07 63.47 92.54
CA ASN A 535 1.30 63.09 93.28
C ASN A 535 2.34 62.24 92.53
N PHE A 536 2.10 61.89 91.26
CA PHE A 536 3.09 61.24 90.40
C PHE A 536 3.47 62.12 89.20
N SER A 537 4.71 62.01 88.74
CA SER A 537 5.33 62.80 87.67
C SER A 537 6.38 61.94 86.93
N GLY A 538 6.92 62.43 85.82
CA GLY A 538 7.79 61.64 84.93
C GLY A 538 7.02 61.07 83.73
N ASP A 539 7.75 60.67 82.69
CA ASP A 539 7.18 60.34 81.37
C ASP A 539 6.27 59.10 81.40
N ARG A 540 6.41 58.26 82.43
CA ARG A 540 5.60 57.06 82.67
C ARG A 540 4.91 57.09 84.04
N CYS A 541 4.86 58.25 84.71
CA CYS A 541 4.30 58.43 86.06
C CYS A 541 5.03 57.67 87.17
N GLU A 542 6.34 57.48 87.01
CA GLU A 542 7.21 56.71 87.90
C GLU A 542 7.74 57.51 89.10
N VAL A 543 7.82 58.83 89.00
CA VAL A 543 8.43 59.70 90.02
C VAL A 543 7.37 60.22 90.97
N ARG A 544 7.53 59.94 92.26
CA ARG A 544 6.70 60.48 93.33
C ARG A 544 7.34 61.77 93.88
N PHE A 545 6.59 62.87 93.92
CA PHE A 545 7.11 64.18 94.37
C PHE A 545 7.46 64.18 95.87
N GLN A 546 8.73 64.44 96.22
CA GLN A 546 9.17 64.84 97.57
C GLN A 546 10.15 66.03 97.46
N ALA A 547 9.81 67.16 98.08
CA ALA A 547 10.56 68.41 97.98
C ALA A 547 11.50 68.63 99.18
N ARG A 548 12.84 68.72 98.96
CA ARG A 548 13.78 69.56 99.76
C ARG A 548 15.22 69.68 99.20
N THR A 549 15.51 70.87 98.64
CA THR A 549 16.66 71.81 98.81
C THR A 549 18.15 71.41 99.01
N GLN A 550 19.03 72.22 98.37
CA GLN A 550 20.48 72.55 98.58
C GLN A 550 21.47 71.86 97.60
N LYS A 551 22.50 72.49 96.99
CA LYS A 551 23.13 73.83 97.08
C LYS A 551 23.98 74.10 95.81
N VAL A 552 24.19 75.37 95.50
CA VAL A 552 25.02 75.94 94.40
C VAL A 552 26.47 76.19 94.88
N ALA A 553 27.47 76.02 94.00
CA ALA A 553 28.82 76.59 94.12
C ALA A 553 29.27 77.19 92.76
N LEU A 554 29.89 78.38 92.81
CA LEU A 554 30.09 79.37 91.75
C LEU A 554 31.49 79.32 91.04
N ILE A 555 31.48 79.46 89.69
CA ILE A 555 32.18 80.41 88.76
C ILE A 555 33.68 80.78 89.00
N THR A 556 34.64 80.64 88.06
CA THR A 556 35.01 81.56 86.93
C THR A 556 36.24 81.00 86.17
N ALA A 557 36.24 80.78 84.85
CA ALA A 557 36.28 81.68 83.67
C ALA A 557 37.72 81.99 83.18
N GLY A 558 38.01 81.77 81.89
CA GLY A 558 39.34 82.10 81.33
C GLY A 558 39.60 81.68 79.89
N ILE A 559 38.76 82.16 78.96
CA ILE A 559 39.12 82.69 77.63
C ILE A 559 40.50 82.25 77.08
N GLY A 560 40.54 81.07 76.44
CA GLY A 560 41.71 80.58 75.70
C GLY A 560 41.36 79.69 74.48
N GLY A 561 40.14 79.15 74.43
CA GLY A 561 39.68 78.26 73.36
C GLY A 561 39.03 78.95 72.14
N VAL A 562 38.73 80.24 72.21
CA VAL A 562 37.97 80.94 71.15
C VAL A 562 38.87 81.40 70.00
N VAL A 563 40.16 81.68 70.26
CA VAL A 563 41.11 82.10 69.22
C VAL A 563 41.65 80.91 68.42
N THR A 564 41.79 79.73 69.05
CA THR A 564 42.22 78.49 68.37
C THR A 564 41.13 77.89 67.48
N ILE A 565 39.86 77.98 67.90
CA ILE A 565 38.71 77.53 67.09
C ILE A 565 38.47 78.45 65.88
N LEU A 566 38.68 79.78 66.01
CA LEU A 566 38.56 80.71 64.88
C LEU A 566 39.65 80.51 63.81
N VAL A 567 40.87 80.15 64.20
CA VAL A 567 41.96 79.84 63.24
C VAL A 567 41.69 78.52 62.48
N ILE A 568 41.08 77.52 63.14
CA ILE A 568 40.71 76.24 62.50
C ILE A 568 39.51 76.43 61.54
N ILE A 569 38.54 77.29 61.88
CA ILE A 569 37.40 77.60 61.01
C ILE A 569 37.83 78.35 59.74
N VAL A 570 38.82 79.24 59.80
CA VAL A 570 39.35 79.94 58.60
C VAL A 570 40.06 78.99 57.63
N VAL A 571 40.77 77.96 58.15
CA VAL A 571 41.43 76.93 57.32
C VAL A 571 40.41 75.99 56.67
N ILE A 572 39.32 75.65 57.37
CA ILE A 572 38.24 74.81 56.83
C ILE A 572 37.40 75.57 55.79
N ILE A 573 37.15 76.86 55.98
CA ILE A 573 36.46 77.71 54.98
C ILE A 573 37.31 77.88 53.72
N TRP A 574 38.64 77.99 53.84
CA TRP A 574 39.54 78.05 52.67
C TRP A 574 39.58 76.72 51.88
N MET A 575 39.45 75.56 52.53
CA MET A 575 39.35 74.26 51.85
C MET A 575 37.97 74.00 51.21
N ILE A 576 36.88 74.59 51.74
CA ILE A 576 35.53 74.41 51.20
C ILE A 576 35.21 75.44 50.09
N SER A 577 35.89 76.59 50.05
CA SER A 577 35.79 77.56 48.93
C SER A 577 36.57 77.17 47.65
N TYR A 578 37.38 76.10 47.68
CA TYR A 578 38.16 75.64 46.51
C TYR A 578 37.49 74.52 45.69
N ARG A 579 36.34 73.97 46.11
CA ARG A 579 35.75 72.80 45.44
C ARG A 579 34.32 72.93 44.92
N PHE A 580 33.61 74.05 45.12
CA PHE A 580 32.25 74.23 44.57
C PHE A 580 31.88 75.68 44.23
N ASN A 581 32.37 76.16 43.09
CA ASN A 581 31.76 77.25 42.33
C ASN A 581 32.19 77.01 40.87
N ARG A 582 31.33 76.73 39.88
CA ARG A 582 29.88 76.76 39.83
C ARG A 582 29.45 76.11 38.50
N VAL A 583 28.30 75.44 38.49
CA VAL A 583 27.58 74.85 37.35
C VAL A 583 26.41 75.77 36.97
N GLU A 584 25.73 75.49 35.84
CA GLU A 584 24.43 76.01 35.28
C GLU A 584 24.51 77.20 34.28
N ASP A 585 23.81 77.28 33.12
CA ASP A 585 22.71 76.47 32.54
C ASP A 585 22.41 76.77 31.01
N SER A 586 21.77 75.79 30.35
CA SER A 586 20.79 75.68 29.21
C SER A 586 20.72 76.46 27.84
N SER A 587 20.35 75.67 26.79
CA SER A 587 19.50 75.89 25.55
C SER A 587 20.07 75.70 24.09
N GLU A 588 19.45 74.75 23.34
CA GLU A 588 19.30 74.31 21.90
C GLU A 588 19.78 75.13 20.64
N PRO A 589 19.66 74.68 19.34
CA PRO A 589 19.50 73.36 18.66
C PRO A 589 20.37 73.12 17.36
N GLU A 590 20.22 71.92 16.73
CA GLU A 590 20.35 71.51 15.30
C GLU A 590 21.45 72.03 14.34
N LYS A 591 22.27 71.10 13.77
CA LYS A 591 22.42 70.80 12.31
C LYS A 591 23.65 69.91 12.00
N CYS A 592 23.44 68.86 11.18
CA CYS A 592 24.47 68.25 10.31
C CYS A 592 24.87 69.27 9.22
N PRO A 593 26.10 69.28 8.64
CA PRO A 593 26.54 68.21 7.73
C PRO A 593 28.09 68.00 7.56
N VAL A 594 28.45 66.84 6.97
CA VAL A 594 29.35 66.65 5.79
C VAL A 594 30.86 67.06 5.84
N GLU A 595 31.71 66.05 5.51
CA GLU A 595 33.00 66.05 4.75
C GLU A 595 34.17 66.94 5.26
N GLU A 596 35.48 66.69 5.02
CA GLU A 596 36.20 65.93 3.99
C GLU A 596 37.69 65.72 4.40
N ASN A 597 38.25 64.58 3.96
CA ASN A 597 39.55 64.34 3.30
C ASN A 597 40.87 64.98 3.77
N THR A 598 41.91 64.13 3.81
CA THR A 598 42.98 64.03 2.79
C THR A 598 43.79 62.73 3.08
N HIS A 599 44.04 61.81 2.15
CA HIS A 599 44.88 61.97 0.97
C HIS A 599 44.64 60.86 -0.08
N THR A 600 44.29 61.29 -1.32
CA THR A 600 44.87 60.89 -2.64
C THR A 600 44.75 59.44 -3.14
N ASN A 601 44.45 59.09 -4.40
CA ASN A 601 44.24 59.83 -5.66
C ASN A 601 43.86 58.83 -6.80
N PHE A 602 42.89 59.19 -7.66
CA PHE A 602 42.66 58.87 -9.10
C PHE A 602 42.59 57.37 -9.57
N LEU A 603 41.66 56.90 -10.42
CA LEU A 603 41.20 57.41 -11.73
C LEU A 603 39.87 56.73 -12.19
N TYR A 604 39.05 57.46 -12.95
CA TYR A 604 37.68 57.17 -13.46
C TYR A 604 37.57 56.12 -14.60
N GLY A 605 36.37 55.51 -14.78
CA GLY A 605 35.74 55.42 -16.11
C GLY A 605 34.81 54.24 -16.49
N ARG A 606 33.49 54.47 -16.42
CA ARG A 606 32.37 54.10 -17.35
C ARG A 606 32.09 52.64 -17.83
N VAL A 607 30.80 52.28 -17.71
CA VAL A 607 30.00 51.36 -18.59
C VAL A 607 29.72 52.05 -19.95
N PRO A 608 29.47 51.38 -21.11
CA PRO A 608 28.30 50.50 -21.34
C PRO A 608 28.43 49.36 -22.42
N SER A 609 27.34 48.62 -22.60
CA SER A 609 26.81 47.94 -23.82
C SER A 609 27.39 46.61 -24.37
N GLU A 610 26.44 45.68 -24.58
CA GLU A 610 26.20 44.73 -25.71
C GLU A 610 27.31 43.86 -26.36
N GLN A 611 26.97 42.54 -26.42
CA GLN A 611 27.28 41.42 -27.34
C GLN A 611 28.20 41.63 -28.58
N PRO A 612 28.98 40.62 -29.05
CA PRO A 612 28.46 39.33 -29.58
C PRO A 612 29.35 38.06 -29.42
N ARG A 613 28.82 36.90 -29.84
CA ARG A 613 29.54 35.61 -30.00
C ARG A 613 30.70 35.73 -31.01
N PRO A 614 31.66 34.77 -31.07
CA PRO A 614 31.46 33.57 -31.91
C PRO A 614 32.16 32.26 -31.48
N ILE A 615 31.63 31.13 -32.00
CA ILE A 615 32.28 29.92 -32.56
C ILE A 615 33.37 29.23 -31.69
N GLY A 616 33.35 27.95 -31.35
CA GLY A 616 32.59 26.78 -31.81
C GLY A 616 33.51 25.57 -31.64
N TYR A 617 33.01 24.45 -31.13
CA TYR A 617 33.53 23.09 -31.39
C TYR A 617 32.37 22.13 -31.22
N TYR A 618 32.01 21.49 -32.33
CA TYR A 618 31.22 20.28 -32.37
C TYR A 618 32.07 19.14 -31.80
N TYR A 619 31.49 18.30 -30.95
CA TYR A 619 31.84 16.88 -30.91
C TYR A 619 30.60 16.12 -31.36
N GLU A 620 30.70 15.60 -32.57
CA GLU A 620 29.96 14.43 -33.03
C GLU A 620 30.57 13.24 -32.30
N ASP A 621 29.80 12.57 -31.44
CA ASP A 621 30.11 11.21 -31.02
C ASP A 621 29.25 10.27 -31.88
N ASP A 622 29.80 9.97 -33.06
CA ASP A 622 29.53 8.74 -33.80
C ASP A 622 30.19 7.59 -33.03
N ASP A 623 29.42 6.85 -32.24
CA ASP A 623 29.79 5.48 -31.87
C ASP A 623 28.97 4.50 -32.71
N GLU A 624 29.53 4.27 -33.89
CA GLU A 624 29.24 3.19 -34.83
C GLU A 624 29.27 1.84 -34.07
N TYR A 625 28.11 1.18 -34.00
CA TYR A 625 28.00 -0.18 -33.49
C TYR A 625 28.77 -1.11 -34.43
N ASP A 626 29.98 -1.48 -34.02
CA ASP A 626 30.80 -2.49 -34.67
C ASP A 626 30.05 -3.84 -34.60
N MET A 627 29.26 -4.12 -35.65
CA MET A 627 28.63 -5.41 -35.88
C MET A 627 29.73 -6.41 -36.21
N LYS A 628 30.32 -6.99 -35.17
CA LYS A 628 31.10 -8.23 -35.27
C LYS A 628 30.14 -9.33 -35.74
N THR A 629 30.07 -9.49 -37.06
CA THR A 629 29.60 -10.72 -37.70
C THR A 629 30.58 -11.83 -37.32
N MET A 630 30.30 -12.49 -36.20
CA MET A 630 30.92 -13.76 -35.88
C MET A 630 30.37 -14.74 -36.92
N PHE A 631 31.22 -15.18 -37.85
CA PHE A 631 30.95 -16.29 -38.73
C PHE A 631 30.52 -17.50 -37.88
N VAL A 632 29.23 -17.81 -37.88
CA VAL A 632 28.68 -19.04 -37.31
C VAL A 632 28.87 -20.13 -38.37
N GLY A 633 30.01 -20.80 -38.30
CA GLY A 633 30.39 -21.86 -39.26
C GLY A 633 29.97 -23.27 -38.88
N GLU A 634 29.40 -23.52 -37.69
CA GLU A 634 29.18 -24.89 -37.20
C GLU A 634 27.83 -25.16 -36.51
N GLU A 635 26.87 -24.22 -36.51
CA GLU A 635 25.59 -24.42 -35.79
C GLU A 635 24.51 -25.19 -36.56
N GLU A 636 24.59 -25.39 -37.88
CA GLU A 636 23.51 -26.11 -38.60
C GLU A 636 23.38 -27.57 -38.17
N LYS A 637 24.49 -28.24 -37.85
CA LYS A 637 24.44 -29.62 -37.35
C LYS A 637 23.97 -29.69 -35.91
N GLU A 638 24.43 -28.79 -35.05
CA GLU A 638 24.05 -28.77 -33.64
C GLU A 638 22.61 -28.28 -33.45
N MET A 639 22.14 -27.33 -34.25
CA MET A 639 20.75 -26.91 -34.33
C MET A 639 19.87 -28.03 -34.89
N ALA A 640 20.29 -28.76 -35.93
CA ALA A 640 19.56 -29.91 -36.44
C ALA A 640 19.49 -31.06 -35.41
N GLU A 641 20.56 -31.28 -34.65
CA GLU A 641 20.60 -32.29 -33.58
C GLU A 641 19.73 -31.88 -32.38
N ARG A 642 19.73 -30.59 -32.01
CA ARG A 642 18.83 -30.02 -30.98
C ARG A 642 17.38 -29.99 -31.43
N ILE A 643 17.08 -29.71 -32.70
CA ILE A 643 15.74 -29.84 -33.28
C ILE A 643 15.29 -31.30 -33.26
N ARG A 644 16.18 -32.25 -33.56
CA ARG A 644 15.87 -33.69 -33.52
C ARG A 644 15.64 -34.20 -32.10
N HIS A 645 16.41 -33.72 -31.12
CA HIS A 645 16.20 -34.01 -29.70
C HIS A 645 14.89 -33.37 -29.19
N ALA A 646 14.63 -32.12 -29.56
CA ALA A 646 13.37 -31.45 -29.25
C ALA A 646 12.17 -32.17 -29.88
N GLN A 647 12.26 -32.63 -31.13
CA GLN A 647 11.22 -33.40 -31.82
C GLN A 647 11.01 -34.81 -31.22
N ALA A 648 12.04 -35.41 -30.61
CA ALA A 648 11.93 -36.70 -29.93
C ALA A 648 11.25 -36.61 -28.55
N HIS A 649 11.24 -35.42 -27.94
CA HIS A 649 10.62 -35.13 -26.63
C HIS A 649 9.40 -34.20 -26.70
N MET A 650 9.03 -33.77 -27.92
CA MET A 650 7.73 -33.17 -28.19
C MET A 650 6.65 -34.19 -27.84
N TYR A 651 5.58 -33.74 -27.19
CA TYR A 651 4.36 -34.52 -27.08
C TYR A 651 3.91 -34.89 -28.50
N THR A 652 4.26 -36.10 -28.91
CA THR A 652 3.67 -36.72 -30.07
C THR A 652 2.40 -37.39 -29.58
N PRO A 653 1.24 -37.06 -30.15
CA PRO A 653 0.07 -37.91 -30.04
C PRO A 653 0.47 -39.36 -30.13
N SER A 654 -0.05 -40.22 -29.25
CA SER A 654 0.11 -41.67 -29.35
C SER A 654 -0.43 -42.12 -30.71
N ASN A 655 0.44 -42.15 -31.71
CA ASN A 655 0.15 -42.66 -33.03
C ASN A 655 -0.20 -44.13 -32.84
N ASN A 656 -1.41 -44.52 -33.26
CA ASN A 656 -1.92 -45.89 -33.33
C ASN A 656 -0.79 -46.94 -33.38
N ARG A 657 -0.34 -47.40 -32.21
CA ARG A 657 0.30 -48.71 -32.07
C ARG A 657 -0.83 -49.70 -31.93
N LEU A 658 -1.43 -50.00 -33.08
CA LEU A 658 -2.08 -51.28 -33.31
C LEU A 658 -0.97 -52.33 -33.28
N ASP A 659 -0.80 -52.97 -32.13
CA ASP A 659 -0.38 -54.37 -32.05
C ASP A 659 -1.62 -55.21 -31.72
#